data_AF-A0A2K3DI62-F1
#
_entry.id   AF-A0A2K3DI62-F1
#
_cell.length_a   1.000
_cell.length_b   1.000
_cell.length_c   1.000
_cell.angle_alpha   90.00
_cell.angle_beta   90.00
_cell.angle_gamma   90.00
#
_symmetry.space_group_name_H-M   'P 1'
#
loop_
_entity.id
_entity.type
_entity.pdbx_description
1 polymer ?
#
loop_
_entity_poly.entity_id
_entity_poly.type
_entity_poly.pdbx_seq_one_letter_code
_entity_poly.pdbx_strand_id
1 'polypeptide(L)'
;MTGPGDSEVMASPLAVVSTFWREFDLEGMRPKLDEIGLKVAEHQEESMQNRRKLAESTREFKKNNEAVSKTVGPLLKQYQEEIDRLTKRAKHGETAYLDLYQKLFEAPDPAPALALAFEHASRATELEAQCKKLATELAEYKAESAQIKNQDLTVRKLEEKVRALEAQVEERDKELQEVRVRAVAEADAARVAAMQSREEELEAMLSQAQASLLAMQKLYTGAENQLFAIQSQSEDEQAGRQAELELASAELERAQERLAALERERETLVAKLQHPDPHPHTSAGGAGPGGSRGGGAAGGGVGVGIEDTLRQELGLQRELASRLRSELAAVRSEADESQQMAEARLEGLKATLAATEQHAAALEAELAARPTAAQMEELRQQLRVLQAIGYSLDVDTEAEAAVAGGGAGGAGGEAAARGGGGASSSGAAGALGSAGSLEAMLLSKNRHLEHELTMVKLRLVDVRTEADAAATHAAELEAQLAEQVSLVRQLEEDLLASRRAAGGGGGGGGGGGGMAGSSSSANVEGLVSAASGDVDDSGDASMVRVLCAQRDRFRARCHDLEEELGRLRAELAAVKSAAAAAKADNIALVERLRYVHSRTAPSGSSPSGAAAAAAGGRAGGGGGGGRDVESAAGAEAERRYGRLYDEGINPFKEFKEQQKERQKSAMGLVDKAMFGLSQLVYGNSAARLFAFFYLALMHGLVFASLLRMTHASSQALYSHTQSVLDNRHDTTAAMHHEELDAAGEVVGVNPLTQGKLP
;
A
#
# COMPACT_ATOMS: atom_id res chain seq x y z
N MET A 1 46.38 33.07 -24.29
CA MET A 1 46.75 34.51 -24.18
C MET A 1 45.80 35.29 -25.07
N THR A 2 44.72 35.79 -24.48
CA THR A 2 43.72 36.66 -25.11
C THR A 2 43.52 37.79 -24.11
N GLY A 3 43.80 39.02 -24.51
CA GLY A 3 43.85 40.15 -23.57
C GLY A 3 42.48 40.46 -22.94
N PRO A 4 42.45 41.12 -21.77
CA PRO A 4 41.22 41.72 -21.29
C PRO A 4 40.80 42.78 -22.31
N GLY A 5 39.71 42.52 -23.01
CA GLY A 5 39.06 43.56 -23.79
C GLY A 5 38.34 44.47 -22.81
N ASP A 6 38.91 45.63 -22.53
CA ASP A 6 38.19 46.73 -21.88
C ASP A 6 37.04 47.13 -22.78
N SER A 7 35.90 46.48 -22.60
CA SER A 7 34.62 46.95 -23.10
C SER A 7 34.25 48.17 -22.28
N GLU A 8 34.85 49.32 -22.62
CA GLU A 8 34.26 50.62 -22.29
C GLU A 8 32.79 50.52 -22.68
N VAL A 9 31.92 50.71 -21.69
CA VAL A 9 30.48 50.80 -21.91
C VAL A 9 30.26 52.09 -22.67
N MET A 10 30.37 52.01 -24.00
CA MET A 10 30.11 53.09 -24.94
C MET A 10 28.70 53.57 -24.65
N ALA A 11 28.62 54.66 -23.89
CA ALA A 11 27.35 55.27 -23.52
C ALA A 11 26.56 55.50 -24.81
N SER A 12 25.30 55.06 -24.82
CA SER A 12 24.43 55.18 -26.00
C SER A 12 24.59 56.58 -26.61
N PRO A 13 24.69 56.73 -27.94
CA PRO A 13 24.81 58.05 -28.56
C PRO A 13 23.74 59.04 -28.09
N LEU A 14 22.54 58.53 -27.77
CA LEU A 14 21.45 59.29 -27.16
C LEU A 14 21.78 59.77 -25.72
N ALA A 15 22.43 58.93 -24.91
CA ALA A 15 22.88 59.30 -23.56
C ALA A 15 23.93 60.41 -23.62
N VAL A 16 24.95 60.29 -24.49
CA VAL A 16 26.01 61.31 -24.65
C VAL A 16 25.44 62.66 -25.11
N VAL A 17 24.47 62.64 -26.03
CA VAL A 17 23.80 63.86 -26.49
C VAL A 17 22.88 64.43 -25.41
N SER A 18 22.18 63.58 -24.65
CA SER A 18 21.32 64.01 -23.54
C SER A 18 22.11 64.62 -22.38
N THR A 19 23.27 64.06 -22.01
CA THR A 19 24.13 64.64 -20.97
C THR A 19 24.68 65.99 -21.41
N PHE A 20 25.16 66.09 -22.66
CA PHE A 20 25.68 67.35 -23.20
C PHE A 20 24.66 68.49 -23.16
N TRP A 21 23.44 68.29 -23.68
CA TRP A 21 22.44 69.35 -23.69
C TRP A 21 21.93 69.74 -22.30
N ARG A 22 21.85 68.78 -21.38
CA ARG A 22 21.54 69.03 -19.97
C ARG A 22 22.63 69.84 -19.26
N GLU A 23 23.90 69.59 -19.57
CA GLU A 23 25.05 70.33 -19.03
C GLU A 23 25.25 71.69 -19.69
N PHE A 24 24.86 71.83 -20.96
CA PHE A 24 24.90 73.09 -21.71
C PHE A 24 23.89 74.11 -21.17
N ASP A 25 22.75 73.65 -20.63
CA ASP A 25 21.70 74.46 -20.00
C ASP A 25 21.30 75.66 -20.88
N LEU A 26 20.62 75.38 -22.00
CA LEU A 26 20.24 76.41 -22.97
C LEU A 26 19.39 77.51 -22.31
N GLU A 27 18.48 77.15 -21.41
CA GLU A 27 17.63 78.11 -20.69
C GLU A 27 18.46 79.02 -19.77
N GLY A 28 19.40 78.48 -18.98
CA GLY A 28 20.32 79.27 -18.15
C GLY A 28 21.44 80.00 -18.93
N MET A 29 21.66 79.67 -20.20
CA MET A 29 22.57 80.41 -21.09
C MET A 29 21.90 81.58 -21.82
N ARG A 30 20.60 81.49 -22.15
CA ARG A 30 19.83 82.58 -22.79
C ARG A 30 20.01 83.96 -22.15
N PRO A 31 19.86 84.18 -20.82
CA PRO A 31 20.02 85.51 -20.23
C PRO A 31 21.45 86.05 -20.32
N LYS A 32 22.46 85.17 -20.29
CA LYS A 32 23.88 85.56 -20.45
C LYS A 32 24.18 86.00 -21.89
N LEU A 33 23.59 85.29 -22.86
CA LEU A 33 23.68 85.65 -24.28
C LEU A 33 22.95 86.96 -24.58
N ASP A 34 21.80 87.20 -23.97
CA ASP A 34 21.07 88.47 -24.09
C ASP A 34 21.85 89.65 -23.49
N GLU A 35 22.45 89.48 -22.30
CA GLU A 35 23.32 90.49 -21.69
C GLU A 35 24.52 90.85 -22.60
N ILE A 36 25.13 89.86 -23.27
CA ILE A 36 26.20 90.09 -24.24
C ILE A 36 25.67 90.77 -25.50
N GLY A 37 24.50 90.37 -26.01
CA GLY A 37 23.84 91.00 -27.16
C GLY A 37 23.52 92.47 -26.94
N LEU A 38 23.01 92.82 -25.76
CA LEU A 38 22.77 94.21 -25.34
C LEU A 38 24.07 95.02 -25.31
N LYS A 39 25.13 94.53 -24.68
CA LYS A 39 26.45 95.20 -24.66
C LYS A 39 27.05 95.36 -26.05
N VAL A 40 26.85 94.38 -26.95
CA VAL A 40 27.27 94.48 -28.35
C VAL A 40 26.51 95.61 -29.07
N ALA A 41 25.21 95.77 -28.82
CA ALA A 41 24.42 96.87 -29.38
C ALA A 41 24.87 98.24 -28.82
N GLU A 42 25.08 98.35 -27.51
CA GLU A 42 25.61 99.56 -26.85
C GLU A 42 26.97 99.96 -27.44
N HIS A 43 27.93 99.02 -27.50
CA HIS A 43 29.25 99.26 -28.07
C HIS A 43 29.19 99.66 -29.55
N GLN A 44 28.25 99.09 -30.32
CA GLN A 44 28.05 99.45 -31.73
C GLN A 44 27.53 100.90 -31.86
N GLU A 45 26.62 101.34 -30.99
CA GLU A 45 26.16 102.73 -30.96
C GLU A 45 27.30 103.68 -30.53
N GLU A 46 27.99 103.40 -29.43
CA GLU A 46 29.10 104.21 -28.94
C GLU A 46 30.21 104.37 -29.99
N SER A 47 30.59 103.27 -30.66
CA SER A 47 31.56 103.26 -31.75
C SER A 47 31.13 104.17 -32.91
N MET A 48 29.84 104.11 -33.29
CA MET A 48 29.28 104.97 -34.33
C MET A 48 29.22 106.46 -33.91
N GLN A 49 28.89 106.77 -32.66
CA GLN A 49 28.93 108.13 -32.13
C GLN A 49 30.37 108.67 -32.06
N ASN A 50 31.31 107.89 -31.53
CA ASN A 50 32.70 108.28 -31.36
C ASN A 50 33.41 108.47 -32.71
N ARG A 51 33.09 107.65 -33.73
CA ARG A 51 33.59 107.84 -35.10
C ARG A 51 33.08 109.15 -35.73
N ARG A 52 31.84 109.57 -35.45
CA ARG A 52 31.33 110.89 -35.87
C ARG A 52 32.09 112.05 -35.20
N LYS A 53 32.19 112.02 -33.86
CA LYS A 53 32.96 113.02 -33.07
C LYS A 53 34.41 113.13 -33.55
N LEU A 54 35.07 112.00 -33.81
CA LEU A 54 36.45 111.97 -34.32
C LEU A 54 36.57 112.59 -35.72
N ALA A 55 35.61 112.33 -36.62
CA ALA A 55 35.59 112.93 -37.95
C ALA A 55 35.39 114.46 -37.90
N GLU A 56 34.53 114.95 -37.01
CA GLU A 56 34.29 116.38 -36.78
C GLU A 56 35.54 117.07 -36.21
N SER A 57 36.11 116.54 -35.14
CA SER A 57 37.35 117.05 -34.53
C SER A 57 38.53 117.04 -35.53
N THR A 58 38.65 115.98 -36.33
CA THR A 58 39.66 115.88 -37.40
C THR A 58 39.46 116.97 -38.47
N ARG A 59 38.22 117.28 -38.83
CA ARG A 59 37.89 118.32 -39.82
C ARG A 59 38.21 119.72 -39.27
N GLU A 60 37.92 119.97 -37.99
CA GLU A 60 38.25 121.22 -37.31
C GLU A 60 39.77 121.41 -37.17
N PHE A 61 40.51 120.37 -36.76
CA PHE A 61 41.97 120.41 -36.69
C PHE A 61 42.61 120.80 -38.04
N LYS A 62 42.15 120.18 -39.15
CA LYS A 62 42.62 120.49 -40.51
C LYS A 62 42.34 121.94 -40.91
N LYS A 63 41.18 122.50 -40.51
CA LYS A 63 40.79 123.89 -40.79
C LYS A 63 41.65 124.88 -40.03
N ASN A 64 41.94 124.61 -38.76
CA ASN A 64 42.62 125.55 -37.87
C ASN A 64 44.16 125.49 -37.98
N ASN A 65 44.74 124.42 -38.56
CA ASN A 65 46.19 124.19 -38.60
C ASN A 65 46.71 123.79 -40.00
N GLU A 66 46.41 124.57 -41.04
CA GLU A 66 46.64 124.19 -42.45
C GLU A 66 48.09 123.78 -42.78
N ALA A 67 49.10 124.46 -42.21
CA ALA A 67 50.51 124.13 -42.44
C ALA A 67 50.91 122.76 -41.85
N VAL A 68 50.46 122.45 -40.63
CA VAL A 68 50.69 121.16 -39.96
C VAL A 68 49.85 120.05 -40.59
N SER A 69 48.65 120.38 -41.08
CA SER A 69 47.77 119.45 -41.79
C SER A 69 48.42 118.87 -43.06
N LYS A 70 49.35 119.58 -43.71
CA LYS A 70 50.06 119.08 -44.91
C LYS A 70 51.12 118.02 -44.58
N THR A 71 51.77 118.11 -43.41
CA THR A 71 52.79 117.12 -42.99
C THR A 71 52.16 115.91 -42.28
N VAL A 72 51.13 116.12 -41.46
CA VAL A 72 50.43 115.04 -40.72
C VAL A 72 49.39 114.32 -41.60
N GLY A 73 48.94 114.93 -42.69
CA GLY A 73 47.89 114.42 -43.58
C GLY A 73 48.04 112.96 -44.03
N PRO A 74 49.21 112.49 -44.51
CA PRO A 74 49.43 111.10 -44.90
C PRO A 74 49.31 110.11 -43.74
N LEU A 75 49.86 110.45 -42.57
CA LEU A 75 49.79 109.62 -41.35
C LEU A 75 48.36 109.50 -40.85
N LEU A 76 47.64 110.63 -40.81
CA LEU A 76 46.22 110.66 -40.46
C LEU A 76 45.37 109.81 -41.40
N LYS A 77 45.71 109.75 -42.70
CA LYS A 77 45.03 108.87 -43.66
C LYS A 77 45.27 107.39 -43.34
N GLN A 78 46.49 107.00 -42.96
CA GLN A 78 46.79 105.63 -42.52
C GLN A 78 46.00 105.24 -41.26
N TYR A 79 45.91 106.13 -40.27
CA TYR A 79 45.04 105.91 -39.09
C TYR A 79 43.56 105.80 -39.48
N GLN A 80 43.07 106.60 -40.43
CA GLN A 80 41.70 106.49 -40.93
C GLN A 80 41.44 105.15 -41.65
N GLU A 81 42.37 104.72 -42.50
CA GLU A 81 42.27 103.42 -43.18
C GLU A 81 42.28 102.24 -42.18
N GLU A 82 43.05 102.32 -41.10
CA GLU A 82 43.07 101.28 -40.05
C GLU A 82 41.83 101.33 -39.15
N ILE A 83 41.35 102.51 -38.75
CA ILE A 83 40.06 102.66 -38.04
C ILE A 83 38.91 102.09 -38.88
N ASP A 84 38.91 102.32 -40.19
CA ASP A 84 37.90 101.78 -41.11
C ASP A 84 37.99 100.26 -41.25
N ARG A 85 39.19 99.67 -41.23
CA ARG A 85 39.40 98.21 -41.18
C ARG A 85 38.93 97.61 -39.87
N LEU A 86 39.30 98.21 -38.74
CA LEU A 86 38.85 97.79 -37.40
C LEU A 86 37.34 97.88 -37.29
N THR A 87 36.72 98.96 -37.79
CA THR A 87 35.25 99.11 -37.82
C THR A 87 34.59 98.03 -38.67
N LYS A 88 35.14 97.69 -39.84
CA LYS A 88 34.61 96.61 -40.69
C LYS A 88 34.74 95.24 -40.00
N ARG A 89 35.88 94.96 -39.36
CA ARG A 89 36.12 93.71 -38.63
C ARG A 89 35.19 93.57 -37.42
N ALA A 90 35.02 94.65 -36.65
CA ALA A 90 34.10 94.72 -35.52
C ALA A 90 32.66 94.44 -35.99
N LYS A 91 32.14 95.22 -36.95
CA LYS A 91 30.80 95.00 -37.51
C LYS A 91 30.58 93.58 -38.05
N HIS A 92 31.56 92.99 -38.72
CA HIS A 92 31.44 91.61 -39.19
C HIS A 92 31.30 90.60 -38.03
N GLY A 93 32.10 90.74 -36.98
CA GLY A 93 32.00 89.90 -35.78
C GLY A 93 30.72 90.14 -34.98
N GLU A 94 30.29 91.39 -34.83
CA GLU A 94 29.04 91.80 -34.20
C GLU A 94 27.83 91.21 -34.93
N THR A 95 27.75 91.35 -36.27
CA THR A 95 26.68 90.76 -37.08
C THR A 95 26.69 89.24 -36.99
N ALA A 96 27.84 88.59 -37.13
CA ALA A 96 27.93 87.12 -37.02
C ALA A 96 27.55 86.60 -35.63
N TYR A 97 27.83 87.36 -34.56
CA TYR A 97 27.37 87.04 -33.21
C TYR A 97 25.85 87.18 -33.11
N LEU A 98 25.27 88.29 -33.56
CA LEU A 98 23.82 88.53 -33.50
C LEU A 98 23.02 87.53 -34.34
N ASP A 99 23.52 87.16 -35.52
CA ASP A 99 22.93 86.12 -36.39
C ASP A 99 22.91 84.73 -35.74
N LEU A 100 23.93 84.40 -34.92
CA LEU A 100 23.99 83.15 -34.16
C LEU A 100 23.13 83.24 -32.90
N TYR A 101 23.18 84.37 -32.20
CA TYR A 101 22.40 84.66 -31.00
C TYR A 101 20.91 84.48 -31.27
N GLN A 102 20.36 85.13 -32.30
CA GLN A 102 18.95 85.02 -32.65
C GLN A 102 18.52 83.56 -32.84
N LYS A 103 19.27 82.80 -33.63
CA LYS A 103 18.97 81.38 -33.91
C LYS A 103 19.03 80.50 -32.67
N LEU A 104 19.98 80.76 -31.77
CA LEU A 104 20.14 79.99 -30.53
C LEU A 104 19.11 80.38 -29.46
N PHE A 105 18.67 81.64 -29.45
CA PHE A 105 17.64 82.14 -28.55
C PHE A 105 16.23 81.65 -28.95
N GLU A 106 15.93 81.64 -30.26
CA GLU A 106 14.67 81.10 -30.80
C GLU A 106 14.58 79.57 -30.73
N ALA A 107 15.71 78.85 -30.69
CA ALA A 107 15.73 77.39 -30.63
C ALA A 107 15.14 76.86 -29.30
N PRO A 108 14.15 75.95 -29.31
CA PRO A 108 13.65 75.31 -28.09
C PRO A 108 14.71 74.39 -27.47
N ASP A 109 14.70 74.25 -26.13
CA ASP A 109 15.63 73.35 -25.44
C ASP A 109 15.35 71.87 -25.82
N PRO A 110 16.33 71.14 -26.38
CA PRO A 110 16.17 69.72 -26.67
C PRO A 110 16.27 68.81 -25.44
N ALA A 111 16.79 69.27 -24.30
CA ALA A 111 17.07 68.41 -23.14
C ALA A 111 15.82 67.66 -22.62
N PRO A 112 14.61 68.26 -22.49
CA PRO A 112 13.41 67.53 -22.05
C PRO A 112 12.95 66.47 -23.05
N ALA A 113 13.04 66.77 -24.36
CA ALA A 113 12.67 65.82 -25.41
C ALA A 113 13.64 64.62 -25.48
N LEU A 114 14.94 64.86 -25.26
CA LEU A 114 15.95 63.82 -25.18
C LEU A 114 15.79 62.95 -23.93
N ALA A 115 15.38 63.52 -22.79
CA ALA A 115 15.08 62.75 -21.58
C ALA A 115 13.90 61.78 -21.78
N LEU A 116 12.80 62.25 -22.38
CA LEU A 116 11.66 61.39 -22.74
C LEU A 116 12.04 60.30 -23.76
N ALA A 117 12.85 60.65 -24.77
CA ALA A 117 13.37 59.68 -25.73
C ALA A 117 14.23 58.60 -25.05
N PHE A 118 15.02 58.97 -24.05
CA PHE A 118 15.83 58.04 -23.26
C PHE A 118 14.96 57.10 -22.41
N GLU A 119 13.93 57.63 -21.73
CA GLU A 119 12.96 56.81 -20.98
C GLU A 119 12.23 55.80 -21.88
N HIS A 120 11.75 56.26 -23.04
CA HIS A 120 11.12 55.38 -24.04
C HIS A 120 12.09 54.32 -24.59
N ALA A 121 13.36 54.66 -24.81
CA ALA A 121 14.37 53.69 -25.22
C ALA A 121 14.65 52.64 -24.13
N SER A 122 14.76 53.04 -22.86
CA SER A 122 14.88 52.09 -21.73
C SER A 122 13.69 51.13 -21.70
N ARG A 123 12.47 51.68 -21.69
CA ARG A 123 11.23 50.90 -21.66
C ARG A 123 11.09 49.95 -22.85
N ALA A 124 11.55 50.36 -24.04
CA ALA A 124 11.58 49.48 -25.22
C ALA A 124 12.52 48.29 -25.01
N THR A 125 13.74 48.51 -24.50
CA THR A 125 14.69 47.40 -24.23
C THR A 125 14.21 46.46 -23.12
N GLU A 126 13.54 46.98 -22.09
CA GLU A 126 12.89 46.18 -21.05
C GLU A 126 11.76 45.30 -21.61
N LEU A 127 10.87 45.87 -22.44
CA LEU A 127 9.80 45.13 -23.11
C LEU A 127 10.35 44.07 -24.07
N GLU A 128 11.40 44.39 -24.85
CA GLU A 128 12.08 43.40 -25.69
C GLU A 128 12.66 42.24 -24.86
N ALA A 129 13.26 42.53 -23.71
CA ALA A 129 13.79 41.51 -22.81
C ALA A 129 12.67 40.63 -22.23
N GLN A 130 11.52 41.21 -21.88
CA GLN A 130 10.33 40.45 -21.45
C GLN A 130 9.77 39.58 -22.59
N CYS A 131 9.65 40.11 -23.81
CA CYS A 131 9.22 39.34 -24.98
C CYS A 131 10.18 38.17 -25.29
N LYS A 132 11.49 38.35 -25.14
CA LYS A 132 12.49 37.28 -25.29
C LYS A 132 12.32 36.19 -24.22
N LYS A 133 12.11 36.56 -22.96
CA LYS A 133 11.83 35.60 -21.85
C LYS A 133 10.54 34.80 -22.08
N LEU A 134 9.44 35.48 -22.41
CA LEU A 134 8.17 34.81 -22.71
C LEU A 134 8.28 33.89 -23.94
N ALA A 135 9.11 34.25 -24.92
CA ALA A 135 9.38 33.39 -26.07
C ALA A 135 10.18 32.13 -25.72
N THR A 136 11.15 32.21 -24.79
CA THR A 136 11.86 31.02 -24.28
C THR A 136 10.96 30.12 -23.43
N GLU A 137 10.18 30.70 -22.50
CA GLU A 137 9.21 29.96 -21.69
C GLU A 137 8.18 29.23 -22.58
N LEU A 138 7.65 29.90 -23.61
CA LEU A 138 6.74 29.28 -24.58
C LEU A 138 7.41 28.21 -25.47
N ALA A 139 8.73 28.22 -25.63
CA ALA A 139 9.45 27.16 -26.32
C ALA A 139 9.66 25.95 -25.40
N GLU A 140 9.99 26.18 -24.13
CA GLU A 140 10.12 25.16 -23.08
C GLU A 140 8.79 24.44 -22.86
N TYR A 141 7.68 25.15 -22.64
CA TYR A 141 6.35 24.54 -22.50
C TYR A 141 5.92 23.72 -23.74
N LYS A 142 6.36 24.11 -24.95
CA LYS A 142 6.11 23.31 -26.17
C LYS A 142 6.95 22.03 -26.20
N ALA A 143 8.20 22.08 -25.75
CA ALA A 143 9.07 20.92 -25.63
C ALA A 143 8.54 19.94 -24.57
N GLU A 144 8.16 20.44 -23.39
CA GLU A 144 7.51 19.64 -22.34
C GLU A 144 6.21 18.99 -22.85
N SER A 145 5.35 19.75 -23.54
CA SER A 145 4.12 19.19 -24.13
C SER A 145 4.40 18.08 -25.15
N ALA A 146 5.48 18.19 -25.92
CA ALA A 146 5.90 17.13 -26.85
C ALA A 146 6.46 15.90 -26.11
N GLN A 147 7.20 16.10 -25.02
CA GLN A 147 7.71 15.02 -24.17
C GLN A 147 6.59 14.27 -23.45
N ILE A 148 5.59 14.98 -22.89
CA ILE A 148 4.40 14.38 -22.26
C ILE A 148 3.64 13.52 -23.28
N LYS A 149 3.42 14.02 -24.51
CA LYS A 149 2.79 13.22 -25.59
C LYS A 149 3.59 11.98 -25.97
N ASN A 150 4.92 12.00 -25.84
CA ASN A 150 5.75 10.81 -26.04
C ASN A 150 5.56 9.81 -24.88
N GLN A 151 5.48 10.31 -23.65
CA GLN A 151 5.19 9.50 -22.46
C GLN A 151 3.79 8.87 -22.51
N ASP A 152 2.77 9.56 -23.02
CA ASP A 152 1.44 8.98 -23.25
C ASP A 152 1.50 7.76 -24.20
N LEU A 153 2.36 7.79 -25.21
CA LEU A 153 2.57 6.68 -26.14
C LEU A 153 3.35 5.52 -25.50
N THR A 154 4.26 5.77 -24.56
CA THR A 154 4.95 4.69 -23.84
C THR A 154 4.05 4.08 -22.77
N VAL A 155 3.26 4.88 -22.05
CA VAL A 155 2.24 4.42 -21.09
C VAL A 155 1.24 3.50 -21.78
N ARG A 156 0.64 3.89 -22.93
CA ARG A 156 -0.28 3.02 -23.68
C ARG A 156 0.35 1.68 -24.08
N LYS A 157 1.62 1.68 -24.53
CA LYS A 157 2.35 0.44 -24.86
C LYS A 157 2.62 -0.43 -23.63
N LEU A 158 2.78 0.17 -22.45
CA LEU A 158 2.93 -0.57 -21.19
C LEU A 158 1.58 -1.12 -20.71
N GLU A 159 0.50 -0.34 -20.81
CA GLU A 159 -0.87 -0.79 -20.51
C GLU A 159 -1.32 -1.94 -21.42
N GLU A 160 -1.00 -1.89 -22.72
CA GLU A 160 -1.24 -3.00 -23.65
C GLU A 160 -0.46 -4.26 -23.28
N LYS A 161 0.80 -4.12 -22.85
CA LYS A 161 1.62 -5.25 -22.36
C LYS A 161 1.09 -5.82 -21.05
N VAL A 162 0.67 -4.97 -20.10
CA VAL A 162 0.06 -5.41 -18.84
C VAL A 162 -1.22 -6.18 -19.12
N ARG A 163 -2.13 -5.64 -19.95
CA ARG A 163 -3.36 -6.34 -20.36
C ARG A 163 -3.10 -7.68 -21.04
N ALA A 164 -2.06 -7.77 -21.88
CA ALA A 164 -1.66 -9.02 -22.53
C ALA A 164 -1.14 -10.07 -21.51
N LEU A 165 -0.34 -9.64 -20.53
CA LEU A 165 0.15 -10.51 -19.46
C LEU A 165 -0.99 -10.93 -18.51
N GLU A 166 -1.91 -10.04 -18.17
CA GLU A 166 -3.11 -10.34 -17.37
C GLU A 166 -3.98 -11.38 -18.08
N ALA A 167 -4.25 -11.21 -19.38
CA ALA A 167 -4.99 -12.19 -20.17
C ALA A 167 -4.26 -13.55 -20.24
N GLN A 168 -2.92 -13.55 -20.33
CA GLN A 168 -2.13 -14.78 -20.31
C GLN A 168 -2.20 -15.49 -18.94
N VAL A 169 -2.18 -14.74 -17.83
CA VAL A 169 -2.35 -15.30 -16.48
C VAL A 169 -3.75 -15.86 -16.30
N GLU A 170 -4.79 -15.14 -16.71
CA GLU A 170 -6.18 -15.65 -16.67
C GLU A 170 -6.36 -16.94 -17.48
N GLU A 171 -5.70 -17.06 -18.63
CA GLU A 171 -5.74 -18.28 -19.45
C GLU A 171 -5.07 -19.45 -18.72
N ARG A 172 -3.87 -19.26 -18.16
CA ARG A 172 -3.17 -20.29 -17.36
C ARG A 172 -3.95 -20.67 -16.11
N ASP A 173 -4.60 -19.72 -15.45
CA ASP A 173 -5.45 -19.98 -14.28
C ASP A 173 -6.70 -20.78 -14.65
N LYS A 174 -7.32 -20.53 -15.81
CA LYS A 174 -8.43 -21.34 -16.35
C LYS A 174 -7.96 -22.77 -16.66
N GLU A 175 -6.84 -22.93 -17.35
CA GLU A 175 -6.23 -24.24 -17.62
C GLU A 175 -5.92 -25.03 -16.33
N LEU A 176 -5.32 -24.37 -15.32
CA LEU A 176 -5.03 -24.98 -14.02
C LEU A 176 -6.30 -25.35 -13.25
N GLN A 177 -7.36 -24.55 -13.34
CA GLN A 177 -8.66 -24.87 -12.76
C GLN A 177 -9.29 -26.08 -13.45
N GLU A 178 -9.27 -26.16 -14.79
CA GLU A 178 -9.77 -27.31 -15.53
C GLU A 178 -9.01 -28.60 -15.17
N VAL A 179 -7.67 -28.54 -15.12
CA VAL A 179 -6.84 -29.69 -14.71
C VAL A 179 -7.16 -30.13 -13.28
N ARG A 180 -7.35 -29.19 -12.34
CA ARG A 180 -7.74 -29.51 -10.96
C ARG A 180 -9.13 -30.14 -10.88
N VAL A 181 -10.11 -29.64 -11.61
CA VAL A 181 -11.47 -30.21 -11.65
C VAL A 181 -11.45 -31.62 -12.22
N ARG A 182 -10.69 -31.87 -13.30
CA ARG A 182 -10.51 -33.21 -13.88
C ARG A 182 -9.84 -34.17 -12.88
N ALA A 183 -8.75 -33.74 -12.22
CA ALA A 183 -8.05 -34.56 -11.23
C ALA A 183 -8.93 -34.93 -10.01
N VAL A 184 -9.78 -34.01 -9.55
CA VAL A 184 -10.77 -34.31 -8.48
C VAL A 184 -11.81 -35.30 -8.99
N ALA A 185 -12.36 -35.10 -10.18
CA ALA A 185 -13.35 -36.01 -10.77
C ALA A 185 -12.77 -37.43 -11.00
N GLU A 186 -11.51 -37.55 -11.41
CA GLU A 186 -10.80 -38.82 -11.55
C GLU A 186 -10.58 -39.50 -10.19
N ALA A 187 -10.19 -38.75 -9.16
CA ALA A 187 -10.02 -39.27 -7.80
C ALA A 187 -11.36 -39.74 -7.18
N ASP A 188 -12.44 -38.99 -7.38
CA ASP A 188 -13.79 -39.37 -6.94
C ASP A 188 -14.29 -40.61 -7.70
N ALA A 189 -14.07 -40.70 -9.01
CA ALA A 189 -14.41 -41.88 -9.81
C ALA A 189 -13.64 -43.14 -9.34
N ALA A 190 -12.34 -43.01 -9.09
CA ALA A 190 -11.52 -44.10 -8.56
C ALA A 190 -12.00 -44.54 -7.15
N ARG A 191 -12.41 -43.59 -6.30
CA ARG A 191 -12.99 -43.89 -4.99
C ARG A 191 -14.32 -44.63 -5.10
N VAL A 192 -15.21 -44.23 -6.02
CA VAL A 192 -16.48 -44.93 -6.26
C VAL A 192 -16.23 -46.35 -6.76
N ALA A 193 -15.33 -46.54 -7.73
CA ALA A 193 -14.98 -47.87 -8.24
C ALA A 193 -14.40 -48.79 -7.13
N ALA A 194 -13.55 -48.26 -6.24
CA ALA A 194 -13.02 -49.00 -5.11
C ALA A 194 -14.11 -49.38 -4.08
N MET A 195 -15.12 -48.52 -3.86
CA MET A 195 -16.27 -48.85 -3.02
C MET A 195 -17.15 -49.93 -3.67
N GLN A 196 -17.40 -49.84 -4.98
CA GLN A 196 -18.18 -50.83 -5.73
C GLN A 196 -17.51 -52.22 -5.70
N SER A 197 -16.20 -52.30 -5.97
CA SER A 197 -15.45 -53.56 -5.87
C SER A 197 -15.54 -54.18 -4.48
N ARG A 198 -15.56 -53.35 -3.42
CA ARG A 198 -15.73 -53.82 -2.04
C ARG A 198 -17.17 -54.26 -1.73
N GLU A 199 -18.17 -53.61 -2.32
CA GLU A 199 -19.57 -54.04 -2.23
C GLU A 199 -19.75 -55.40 -2.92
N GLU A 200 -19.20 -55.59 -4.11
CA GLU A 200 -19.19 -56.88 -4.83
C GLU A 200 -18.51 -58.00 -4.02
N GLU A 201 -17.35 -57.72 -3.38
CA GLU A 201 -16.68 -58.67 -2.48
C GLU A 201 -17.53 -59.02 -1.25
N LEU A 202 -18.22 -58.04 -0.65
CA LEU A 202 -19.10 -58.25 0.50
C LEU A 202 -20.36 -59.03 0.11
N GLU A 203 -20.95 -58.76 -1.05
CA GLU A 203 -22.07 -59.54 -1.61
C GLU A 203 -21.64 -60.99 -1.91
N ALA A 204 -20.45 -61.19 -2.49
CA ALA A 204 -19.90 -62.52 -2.72
C ALA A 204 -19.72 -63.30 -1.40
N MET A 205 -19.10 -62.70 -0.38
CA MET A 205 -18.94 -63.31 0.95
C MET A 205 -20.30 -63.60 1.62
N LEU A 206 -21.27 -62.68 1.51
CA LEU A 206 -22.61 -62.86 2.06
C LEU A 206 -23.36 -64.01 1.35
N SER A 207 -23.25 -64.10 0.02
CA SER A 207 -23.82 -65.22 -0.75
C SER A 207 -23.19 -66.57 -0.38
N GLN A 208 -21.88 -66.60 -0.14
CA GLN A 208 -21.16 -67.79 0.32
C GLN A 208 -21.59 -68.21 1.73
N ALA A 209 -21.76 -67.26 2.65
CA ALA A 209 -22.26 -67.51 4.01
C ALA A 209 -23.73 -67.98 4.02
N GLN A 210 -24.57 -67.45 3.12
CA GLN A 210 -25.94 -67.94 2.93
C GLN A 210 -25.94 -69.36 2.35
N ALA A 211 -25.10 -69.64 1.36
CA ALA A 211 -24.97 -70.97 0.76
C ALA A 211 -24.47 -72.01 1.78
N SER A 212 -23.51 -71.67 2.64
CA SER A 212 -23.03 -72.57 3.69
C SER A 212 -24.09 -72.78 4.78
N LEU A 213 -24.86 -71.75 5.15
CA LEU A 213 -25.99 -71.87 6.08
C LEU A 213 -27.09 -72.79 5.52
N LEU A 214 -27.46 -72.64 4.24
CA LEU A 214 -28.39 -73.54 3.55
C LEU A 214 -27.86 -74.98 3.44
N ALA A 215 -26.55 -75.15 3.22
CA ALA A 215 -25.92 -76.47 3.24
C ALA A 215 -25.98 -77.10 4.64
N MET A 216 -25.69 -76.34 5.69
CA MET A 216 -25.83 -76.79 7.08
C MET A 216 -27.28 -77.15 7.41
N GLN A 217 -28.28 -76.34 7.02
CA GLN A 217 -29.69 -76.69 7.21
C GLN A 217 -30.09 -78.00 6.49
N LYS A 218 -29.56 -78.25 5.28
CA LYS A 218 -29.76 -79.53 4.57
C LYS A 218 -29.08 -80.70 5.29
N LEU A 219 -27.91 -80.49 5.89
CA LEU A 219 -27.24 -81.51 6.70
C LEU A 219 -27.99 -81.78 8.01
N TYR A 220 -28.49 -80.75 8.69
CA TYR A 220 -29.31 -80.90 9.91
C TYR A 220 -30.60 -81.66 9.63
N THR A 221 -31.37 -81.26 8.61
CA THR A 221 -32.60 -81.98 8.22
C THR A 221 -32.29 -83.39 7.72
N GLY A 222 -31.16 -83.62 7.06
CA GLY A 222 -30.68 -84.96 6.70
C GLY A 222 -30.38 -85.83 7.94
N ALA A 223 -29.70 -85.28 8.94
CA ALA A 223 -29.40 -85.96 10.20
C ALA A 223 -30.66 -86.20 11.05
N GLU A 224 -31.61 -85.26 11.06
CA GLU A 224 -32.91 -85.40 11.72
C GLU A 224 -33.74 -86.54 11.09
N ASN A 225 -33.79 -86.60 9.76
CA ASN A 225 -34.42 -87.72 9.05
C ASN A 225 -33.73 -89.07 9.32
N GLN A 226 -32.40 -89.10 9.46
CA GLN A 226 -31.66 -90.31 9.84
C GLN A 226 -31.97 -90.74 11.28
N LEU A 227 -32.04 -89.78 12.23
CA LEU A 227 -32.43 -90.06 13.60
C LEU A 227 -33.87 -90.60 13.67
N PHE A 228 -34.80 -90.00 12.92
CA PHE A 228 -36.18 -90.50 12.83
C PHE A 228 -36.26 -91.91 12.22
N ALA A 229 -35.47 -92.20 11.17
CA ALA A 229 -35.40 -93.54 10.59
C ALA A 229 -34.82 -94.58 11.57
N ILE A 230 -33.79 -94.24 12.33
CA ILE A 230 -33.21 -95.10 13.38
C ILE A 230 -34.20 -95.30 14.54
N GLN A 231 -34.94 -94.25 14.93
CA GLN A 231 -36.01 -94.33 15.92
C GLN A 231 -37.13 -95.28 15.45
N SER A 232 -37.65 -95.10 14.24
CA SER A 232 -38.66 -95.99 13.64
C SER A 232 -38.16 -97.43 13.56
N GLN A 233 -36.92 -97.67 13.15
CA GLN A 233 -36.34 -99.04 13.13
C GLN A 233 -36.22 -99.64 14.54
N SER A 234 -35.84 -98.83 15.54
CA SER A 234 -35.80 -99.26 16.94
C SER A 234 -37.20 -99.57 17.49
N GLU A 235 -38.21 -98.79 17.12
CA GLU A 235 -39.62 -99.01 17.47
C GLU A 235 -40.17 -100.27 16.79
N ASP A 236 -39.90 -100.47 15.50
CA ASP A 236 -40.27 -101.68 14.75
C ASP A 236 -39.60 -102.93 15.33
N GLU A 237 -38.30 -102.87 15.67
CA GLU A 237 -37.61 -103.96 16.35
C GLU A 237 -38.17 -104.23 17.75
N GLN A 238 -38.55 -103.19 18.50
CA GLN A 238 -39.18 -103.35 19.81
C GLN A 238 -40.58 -103.96 19.70
N ALA A 239 -41.38 -103.55 18.72
CA ALA A 239 -42.68 -104.13 18.42
C ALA A 239 -42.56 -105.59 17.96
N GLY A 240 -41.55 -105.91 17.14
CA GLY A 240 -41.21 -107.28 16.74
C GLY A 240 -40.86 -108.15 17.96
N ARG A 241 -39.95 -107.68 18.83
CA ARG A 241 -39.60 -108.36 20.10
C ARG A 241 -40.81 -108.52 21.03
N GLN A 242 -41.72 -107.54 21.09
CA GLN A 242 -42.96 -107.65 21.86
C GLN A 242 -43.89 -108.72 21.27
N ALA A 243 -44.09 -108.75 19.95
CA ALA A 243 -44.90 -109.78 19.29
C ALA A 243 -44.30 -111.19 19.44
N GLU A 244 -42.96 -111.32 19.42
CA GLU A 244 -42.27 -112.59 19.75
C GLU A 244 -42.53 -113.02 21.19
N LEU A 245 -42.50 -112.08 22.15
CA LEU A 245 -42.82 -112.36 23.56
C LEU A 245 -44.29 -112.73 23.77
N GLU A 246 -45.23 -112.05 23.10
CA GLU A 246 -46.66 -112.36 23.13
C GLU A 246 -46.97 -113.75 22.53
N LEU A 247 -46.30 -114.10 21.43
CA LEU A 247 -46.44 -115.42 20.83
C LEU A 247 -45.85 -116.51 21.74
N ALA A 248 -44.67 -116.26 22.33
CA ALA A 248 -44.06 -117.16 23.32
C ALA A 248 -44.93 -117.30 24.59
N SER A 249 -45.56 -116.22 25.08
CA SER A 249 -46.48 -116.32 26.21
C SER A 249 -47.77 -117.07 25.84
N ALA A 250 -48.32 -116.87 24.63
CA ALA A 250 -49.48 -117.61 24.16
C ALA A 250 -49.16 -119.09 23.87
N GLU A 251 -47.92 -119.45 23.52
CA GLU A 251 -47.47 -120.84 23.45
C GLU A 251 -47.30 -121.44 24.85
N LEU A 252 -46.76 -120.68 25.81
CA LEU A 252 -46.65 -121.07 27.21
C LEU A 252 -48.03 -121.29 27.84
N GLU A 253 -48.99 -120.40 27.63
CA GLU A 253 -50.38 -120.54 28.09
C GLU A 253 -51.04 -121.80 27.51
N ARG A 254 -50.93 -122.05 26.20
CA ARG A 254 -51.44 -123.30 25.59
C ARG A 254 -50.75 -124.55 26.15
N ALA A 255 -49.46 -124.47 26.49
CA ALA A 255 -48.74 -125.57 27.13
C ALA A 255 -49.23 -125.79 28.57
N GLN A 256 -49.49 -124.72 29.33
CA GLN A 256 -50.06 -124.75 30.68
C GLN A 256 -51.51 -125.28 30.68
N GLU A 257 -52.35 -124.86 29.73
CA GLU A 257 -53.71 -125.38 29.55
C GLU A 257 -53.71 -126.89 29.28
N ARG A 258 -52.81 -127.36 28.40
CA ARG A 258 -52.61 -128.80 28.14
C ARG A 258 -52.16 -129.55 29.39
N LEU A 259 -51.23 -128.99 30.16
CA LEU A 259 -50.79 -129.55 31.43
C LEU A 259 -51.95 -129.67 32.43
N ALA A 260 -52.70 -128.58 32.62
CA ALA A 260 -53.85 -128.53 33.53
C ALA A 260 -55.02 -129.41 33.07
N ALA A 261 -55.14 -129.72 31.77
CA ALA A 261 -56.09 -130.71 31.26
C ALA A 261 -55.66 -132.14 31.66
N LEU A 262 -54.39 -132.50 31.41
CA LEU A 262 -53.82 -133.80 31.78
C LEU A 262 -53.83 -134.03 33.31
N GLU A 263 -53.63 -132.98 34.10
CA GLU A 263 -53.72 -133.06 35.56
C GLU A 263 -55.16 -133.35 36.04
N ARG A 264 -56.17 -132.72 35.45
CA ARG A 264 -57.59 -133.04 35.76
C ARG A 264 -57.98 -134.46 35.32
N GLU A 265 -57.50 -134.92 34.16
CA GLU A 265 -57.68 -136.31 33.73
C GLU A 265 -57.10 -137.28 34.76
N ARG A 266 -55.86 -137.03 35.22
CA ARG A 266 -55.23 -137.81 36.30
C ARG A 266 -56.06 -137.80 37.58
N GLU A 267 -56.54 -136.65 38.04
CA GLU A 267 -57.36 -136.54 39.27
C GLU A 267 -58.67 -137.33 39.16
N THR A 268 -59.39 -137.22 38.03
CA THR A 268 -60.64 -137.98 37.83
C THR A 268 -60.42 -139.49 37.72
N LEU A 269 -59.25 -139.95 37.26
CA LEU A 269 -58.87 -141.36 37.26
C LEU A 269 -58.52 -141.86 38.68
N VAL A 270 -57.82 -141.05 39.48
CA VAL A 270 -57.52 -141.37 40.89
C VAL A 270 -58.80 -141.44 41.73
N ALA A 271 -59.74 -140.52 41.54
CA ALA A 271 -61.01 -140.49 42.28
C ALA A 271 -61.92 -141.71 42.01
N LYS A 272 -61.79 -142.34 40.83
CA LYS A 272 -62.58 -143.53 40.44
C LYS A 272 -62.06 -144.85 41.01
N LEU A 273 -60.90 -144.88 41.66
CA LEU A 273 -60.22 -146.12 42.06
C LEU A 273 -60.47 -146.57 43.53
N GLN A 274 -61.37 -145.91 44.28
CA GLN A 274 -61.43 -146.07 45.76
C GLN A 274 -62.48 -147.04 46.35
N HIS A 275 -63.26 -147.79 45.56
CA HIS A 275 -63.89 -149.05 46.01
C HIS A 275 -64.40 -149.87 44.79
N PRO A 276 -64.55 -151.20 44.87
CA PRO A 276 -63.88 -152.07 43.91
C PRO A 276 -64.84 -152.81 42.96
N ASP A 277 -64.38 -152.95 41.71
CA ASP A 277 -64.28 -154.19 40.92
C ASP A 277 -65.23 -155.38 41.20
N PRO A 278 -65.73 -156.07 40.14
CA PRO A 278 -64.77 -156.65 39.20
C PRO A 278 -65.16 -156.79 37.70
N HIS A 279 -64.11 -156.65 36.87
CA HIS A 279 -63.87 -157.33 35.58
C HIS A 279 -64.71 -156.89 34.34
N PRO A 280 -64.33 -157.28 33.09
CA PRO A 280 -63.04 -157.86 32.62
C PRO A 280 -62.43 -157.22 31.33
N HIS A 281 -61.09 -157.26 31.26
CA HIS A 281 -60.23 -157.62 30.10
C HIS A 281 -60.26 -156.88 28.73
N THR A 282 -59.10 -157.01 28.05
CA THR A 282 -58.76 -156.69 26.63
C THR A 282 -58.59 -155.19 26.29
N SER A 283 -57.77 -154.77 25.31
CA SER A 283 -56.55 -155.32 24.65
C SER A 283 -55.97 -154.26 23.68
N ALA A 284 -54.67 -154.34 23.34
CA ALA A 284 -53.97 -153.52 22.32
C ALA A 284 -53.89 -152.00 22.65
N GLY A 285 -52.97 -151.20 22.10
CA GLY A 285 -51.83 -151.48 21.20
C GLY A 285 -51.48 -150.22 20.37
N GLY A 286 -50.19 -149.91 20.23
CA GLY A 286 -49.69 -148.71 19.51
C GLY A 286 -48.96 -147.74 20.46
N ALA A 287 -47.65 -147.49 20.34
CA ALA A 287 -46.88 -146.93 19.22
C ALA A 287 -47.00 -145.40 19.10
N GLY A 288 -46.21 -144.69 19.92
CA GLY A 288 -46.04 -143.23 19.84
C GLY A 288 -44.63 -142.85 19.35
N PRO A 289 -44.48 -142.14 18.23
CA PRO A 289 -43.20 -141.61 17.76
C PRO A 289 -42.90 -140.21 18.34
N GLY A 290 -41.63 -139.82 18.33
CA GLY A 290 -41.12 -138.61 18.98
C GLY A 290 -41.44 -137.27 18.32
N GLY A 291 -40.96 -136.21 18.97
CA GLY A 291 -40.89 -134.86 18.41
C GLY A 291 -41.25 -133.75 19.40
N SER A 292 -40.29 -133.30 20.21
CA SER A 292 -40.43 -132.04 20.96
C SER A 292 -39.22 -131.13 20.74
N ARG A 293 -39.48 -130.01 20.06
CA ARG A 293 -38.74 -128.75 20.10
C ARG A 293 -39.70 -127.74 20.74
N GLY A 294 -39.29 -126.78 21.56
CA GLY A 294 -37.97 -126.58 22.15
C GLY A 294 -37.96 -125.27 22.95
N GLY A 295 -36.93 -125.10 23.79
CA GLY A 295 -36.46 -123.79 24.24
C GLY A 295 -36.76 -123.46 25.70
N GLY A 296 -35.70 -123.20 26.48
CA GLY A 296 -35.80 -122.55 27.79
C GLY A 296 -35.82 -123.46 29.02
N ALA A 297 -34.64 -123.92 29.46
CA ALA A 297 -34.26 -124.01 30.88
C ALA A 297 -32.80 -124.47 31.05
N ALA A 298 -32.26 -124.22 32.25
CA ALA A 298 -31.01 -124.76 32.81
C ALA A 298 -29.69 -124.25 32.20
N GLY A 299 -29.19 -123.19 32.82
CA GLY A 299 -27.81 -122.76 32.72
C GLY A 299 -26.78 -123.85 33.10
N GLY A 300 -25.65 -123.80 32.39
CA GLY A 300 -24.49 -124.68 32.54
C GLY A 300 -23.39 -124.37 31.53
N GLY A 301 -23.35 -123.14 31.00
CA GLY A 301 -22.52 -122.73 29.86
C GLY A 301 -22.06 -121.27 29.94
N VAL A 302 -21.70 -120.83 31.15
CA VAL A 302 -21.41 -119.43 31.50
C VAL A 302 -20.06 -118.92 30.96
N GLY A 303 -19.23 -119.79 30.35
CA GLY A 303 -17.95 -119.38 29.75
C GLY A 303 -18.11 -118.68 28.39
N VAL A 304 -18.57 -119.40 27.38
CA VAL A 304 -18.40 -119.00 25.97
C VAL A 304 -19.25 -117.78 25.58
N GLY A 305 -20.52 -117.72 26.00
CA GLY A 305 -21.40 -116.60 25.65
C GLY A 305 -20.98 -115.28 26.28
N ILE A 306 -20.50 -115.31 27.54
CA ILE A 306 -19.98 -114.12 28.23
C ILE A 306 -18.62 -113.72 27.66
N GLU A 307 -17.77 -114.67 27.27
CA GLU A 307 -16.54 -114.35 26.53
C GLU A 307 -16.82 -113.64 25.20
N ASP A 308 -17.84 -114.05 24.45
CA ASP A 308 -18.17 -113.43 23.17
C ASP A 308 -18.86 -112.06 23.32
N THR A 309 -19.75 -111.86 24.30
CA THR A 309 -20.27 -110.52 24.60
C THR A 309 -19.18 -109.58 25.12
N LEU A 310 -18.28 -110.06 26.00
CA LEU A 310 -17.12 -109.29 26.44
C LEU A 310 -16.16 -108.98 25.28
N ARG A 311 -15.97 -109.88 24.31
CA ARG A 311 -15.20 -109.60 23.08
C ARG A 311 -15.85 -108.51 22.24
N GLN A 312 -17.18 -108.48 22.14
CA GLN A 312 -17.92 -107.47 21.40
C GLN A 312 -17.87 -106.10 22.10
N GLU A 313 -18.11 -106.05 23.41
CA GLU A 313 -17.96 -104.83 24.23
C GLU A 313 -16.53 -104.29 24.18
N LEU A 314 -15.53 -105.15 24.30
CA LEU A 314 -14.11 -104.79 24.18
C LEU A 314 -13.74 -104.36 22.75
N GLY A 315 -14.49 -104.80 21.73
CA GLY A 315 -14.43 -104.30 20.36
C GLY A 315 -14.93 -102.86 20.26
N LEU A 316 -16.16 -102.61 20.74
CA LEU A 316 -16.77 -101.27 20.77
C LEU A 316 -15.96 -100.29 21.62
N GLN A 317 -15.41 -100.71 22.76
CA GLN A 317 -14.52 -99.89 23.59
C GLN A 317 -13.20 -99.55 22.87
N ARG A 318 -12.63 -100.48 22.09
CA ARG A 318 -11.44 -100.20 21.27
C ARG A 318 -11.76 -99.24 20.13
N GLU A 319 -12.90 -99.39 19.48
CA GLU A 319 -13.36 -98.52 18.41
C GLU A 319 -13.61 -97.09 18.95
N LEU A 320 -14.35 -96.95 20.05
CA LEU A 320 -14.58 -95.68 20.73
C LEU A 320 -13.26 -95.05 21.21
N ALA A 321 -12.35 -95.84 21.79
CA ALA A 321 -11.03 -95.35 22.18
C ALA A 321 -10.17 -94.93 20.97
N SER A 322 -10.32 -95.59 19.81
CA SER A 322 -9.63 -95.18 18.57
C SER A 322 -10.22 -93.89 17.99
N ARG A 323 -11.55 -93.74 18.04
CA ARG A 323 -12.26 -92.52 17.61
C ARG A 323 -11.90 -91.34 18.50
N LEU A 324 -11.96 -91.48 19.83
CA LEU A 324 -11.52 -90.43 20.75
C LEU A 324 -10.04 -90.08 20.56
N ARG A 325 -9.15 -91.06 20.28
CA ARG A 325 -7.75 -90.76 19.95
C ARG A 325 -7.61 -89.99 18.64
N SER A 326 -8.43 -90.29 17.63
CA SER A 326 -8.45 -89.57 16.35
C SER A 326 -8.99 -88.15 16.50
N GLU A 327 -10.09 -87.96 17.25
CA GLU A 327 -10.69 -86.66 17.53
C GLU A 327 -9.73 -85.79 18.38
N LEU A 328 -9.08 -86.38 19.40
CA LEU A 328 -8.08 -85.70 20.22
C LEU A 328 -6.79 -85.38 19.44
N ALA A 329 -6.40 -86.22 18.48
CA ALA A 329 -5.31 -85.91 17.55
C ALA A 329 -5.67 -84.77 16.57
N ALA A 330 -6.90 -84.75 16.05
CA ALA A 330 -7.39 -83.68 15.18
C ALA A 330 -7.45 -82.33 15.92
N VAL A 331 -8.04 -82.29 17.12
CA VAL A 331 -8.10 -81.08 17.96
C VAL A 331 -6.70 -80.60 18.37
N ARG A 332 -5.73 -81.51 18.56
CA ARG A 332 -4.32 -81.12 18.76
C ARG A 332 -3.70 -80.51 17.51
N SER A 333 -3.91 -81.09 16.33
CA SER A 333 -3.44 -80.50 15.06
C SER A 333 -4.02 -79.11 14.84
N GLU A 334 -5.33 -78.94 15.04
CA GLU A 334 -6.00 -77.64 14.90
C GLU A 334 -5.50 -76.62 15.93
N ALA A 335 -5.24 -77.05 17.17
CA ALA A 335 -4.63 -76.20 18.19
C ALA A 335 -3.20 -75.79 17.82
N ASP A 336 -2.36 -76.73 17.40
CA ASP A 336 -0.97 -76.49 16.99
C ASP A 336 -0.90 -75.58 15.73
N GLU A 337 -1.79 -75.78 14.75
CA GLU A 337 -1.95 -74.92 13.57
C GLU A 337 -2.41 -73.51 13.95
N SER A 338 -3.36 -73.39 14.88
CA SER A 338 -3.83 -72.09 15.39
C SER A 338 -2.72 -71.34 16.15
N GLN A 339 -1.89 -72.06 16.90
CA GLN A 339 -0.74 -71.51 17.61
C GLN A 339 0.34 -71.05 16.62
N GLN A 340 0.69 -71.87 15.62
CA GLN A 340 1.64 -71.49 14.56
C GLN A 340 1.15 -70.26 13.78
N MET A 341 -0.14 -70.17 13.45
CA MET A 341 -0.72 -68.97 12.84
C MET A 341 -0.66 -67.73 13.75
N ALA A 342 -0.85 -67.88 15.06
CA ALA A 342 -0.73 -66.79 16.02
C ALA A 342 0.73 -66.34 16.19
N GLU A 343 1.68 -67.28 16.24
CA GLU A 343 3.12 -67.01 16.31
C GLU A 343 3.62 -66.31 15.05
N ALA A 344 3.25 -66.79 13.86
CA ALA A 344 3.58 -66.15 12.58
C ALA A 344 2.99 -64.72 12.46
N ARG A 345 1.76 -64.49 12.96
CA ARG A 345 1.17 -63.15 13.04
C ARG A 345 1.92 -62.25 14.03
N LEU A 346 2.35 -62.78 15.17
CA LEU A 346 3.17 -62.04 16.14
C LEU A 346 4.55 -61.68 15.58
N GLU A 347 5.19 -62.59 14.85
CA GLU A 347 6.46 -62.33 14.19
C GLU A 347 6.32 -61.30 13.07
N GLY A 348 5.27 -61.40 12.24
CA GLY A 348 4.93 -60.40 11.24
C GLY A 348 4.67 -59.01 11.84
N LEU A 349 3.90 -58.93 12.92
CA LEU A 349 3.66 -57.66 13.63
C LEU A 349 4.95 -57.08 14.23
N LYS A 350 5.80 -57.91 14.85
CA LYS A 350 7.13 -57.48 15.35
C LYS A 350 8.01 -56.97 14.23
N ALA A 351 8.02 -57.62 13.07
CA ALA A 351 8.79 -57.17 11.90
C ALA A 351 8.26 -55.83 11.36
N THR A 352 6.94 -55.63 11.29
CA THR A 352 6.37 -54.32 10.91
C THR A 352 6.67 -53.23 11.93
N LEU A 353 6.62 -53.53 13.23
CA LEU A 353 6.96 -52.59 14.29
C LEU A 353 8.43 -52.16 14.18
N ALA A 354 9.35 -53.12 14.09
CA ALA A 354 10.78 -52.85 13.92
C ALA A 354 11.08 -52.04 12.64
N ALA A 355 10.38 -52.32 11.53
CA ALA A 355 10.49 -51.53 10.30
C ALA A 355 9.97 -50.09 10.48
N THR A 356 8.86 -49.88 11.20
CA THR A 356 8.36 -48.54 11.52
C THR A 356 9.26 -47.78 12.50
N GLU A 357 9.86 -48.46 13.48
CA GLU A 357 10.84 -47.88 14.40
C GLU A 357 12.13 -47.47 13.68
N GLN A 358 12.63 -48.31 12.77
CA GLN A 358 13.77 -47.96 11.91
C GLN A 358 13.45 -46.80 10.97
N HIS A 359 12.25 -46.75 10.40
CA HIS A 359 11.83 -45.62 9.56
C HIS A 359 11.67 -44.33 10.37
N ALA A 360 11.10 -44.39 11.58
CA ALA A 360 11.02 -43.26 12.49
C ALA A 360 12.42 -42.75 12.89
N ALA A 361 13.33 -43.65 13.27
CA ALA A 361 14.72 -43.29 13.60
C ALA A 361 15.48 -42.69 12.40
N ALA A 362 15.21 -43.17 11.18
CA ALA A 362 15.75 -42.59 9.95
C ALA A 362 15.21 -41.17 9.70
N LEU A 363 13.90 -40.95 9.89
CA LEU A 363 13.28 -39.63 9.77
C LEU A 363 13.77 -38.67 10.87
N GLU A 364 13.99 -39.14 12.10
CA GLU A 364 14.60 -38.34 13.17
C GLU A 364 16.05 -37.98 12.86
N ALA A 365 16.84 -38.92 12.30
CA ALA A 365 18.19 -38.64 11.83
C ALA A 365 18.21 -37.65 10.66
N GLU A 366 17.28 -37.75 9.71
CA GLU A 366 17.11 -36.75 8.64
C GLU A 366 16.69 -35.38 9.18
N LEU A 367 15.77 -35.33 10.16
CA LEU A 367 15.35 -34.08 10.80
C LEU A 367 16.48 -33.44 11.61
N ALA A 368 17.34 -34.24 12.26
CA ALA A 368 18.54 -33.78 12.96
C ALA A 368 19.67 -33.35 12.01
N ALA A 369 19.76 -33.98 10.83
CA ALA A 369 20.73 -33.63 9.79
C ALA A 369 20.29 -32.42 8.94
N ARG A 370 19.01 -32.02 8.97
CA ARG A 370 18.55 -30.79 8.33
C ARG A 370 19.19 -29.57 8.99
N PRO A 371 19.70 -28.61 8.21
CA PRO A 371 20.28 -27.39 8.76
C PRO A 371 19.23 -26.67 9.61
N THR A 372 19.60 -26.36 10.85
CA THR A 372 18.75 -25.64 11.79
C THR A 372 18.32 -24.28 11.22
N ALA A 373 17.21 -23.71 11.70
CA ALA A 373 16.74 -22.41 11.23
C ALA A 373 17.83 -21.33 11.28
N ALA A 374 18.64 -21.33 12.36
CA ALA A 374 19.80 -20.46 12.51
C ALA A 374 20.88 -20.70 11.44
N GLN A 375 21.20 -21.95 11.09
CA GLN A 375 22.15 -22.27 10.01
C GLN A 375 21.59 -21.91 8.63
N MET A 376 20.28 -22.03 8.39
CA MET A 376 19.65 -21.54 7.16
C MET A 376 19.57 -20.01 7.09
N GLU A 377 19.41 -19.33 8.22
CA GLU A 377 19.49 -17.87 8.31
C GLU A 377 20.93 -17.39 8.11
N GLU A 378 21.91 -18.06 8.71
CA GLU A 378 23.33 -17.80 8.49
C GLU A 378 23.72 -18.07 7.03
N LEU A 379 23.32 -19.20 6.43
CA LEU A 379 23.55 -19.47 5.01
C LEU A 379 22.84 -18.45 4.11
N ARG A 380 21.64 -17.97 4.46
CA ARG A 380 20.96 -16.87 3.74
C ARG A 380 21.67 -15.54 3.93
N GLN A 381 22.26 -15.28 5.09
CA GLN A 381 23.04 -14.08 5.36
C GLN A 381 24.38 -14.12 4.63
N GLN A 382 25.05 -15.27 4.62
CA GLN A 382 26.24 -15.55 3.81
C GLN A 382 25.94 -15.47 2.31
N LEU A 383 24.80 -15.99 1.84
CA LEU A 383 24.34 -15.82 0.45
C LEU A 383 24.01 -14.36 0.13
N ARG A 384 23.38 -13.62 1.05
CA ARG A 384 23.10 -12.19 0.87
C ARG A 384 24.39 -11.37 0.86
N VAL A 385 25.39 -11.75 1.66
CA VAL A 385 26.73 -11.14 1.67
C VAL A 385 27.50 -11.53 0.41
N LEU A 386 27.47 -12.78 -0.06
CA LEU A 386 28.08 -13.21 -1.32
C LEU A 386 27.38 -12.60 -2.53
N GLN A 387 26.07 -12.39 -2.48
CA GLN A 387 25.31 -11.67 -3.49
C GLN A 387 25.66 -10.18 -3.46
N ALA A 388 25.75 -9.55 -2.27
CA ALA A 388 26.24 -8.18 -2.16
C ALA A 388 27.69 -8.05 -2.68
N ILE A 389 28.58 -9.01 -2.39
CA ILE A 389 29.97 -9.04 -2.85
C ILE A 389 30.07 -9.30 -4.37
N GLY A 390 29.26 -10.21 -4.92
CA GLY A 390 29.22 -10.47 -6.36
C GLY A 390 28.70 -9.26 -7.14
N TYR A 391 27.58 -8.69 -6.71
CA TYR A 391 27.02 -7.47 -7.30
C TYR A 391 27.84 -6.21 -6.99
N SER A 392 28.76 -6.22 -6.00
CA SER A 392 29.73 -5.12 -5.82
C SER A 392 31.02 -5.32 -6.63
N LEU A 393 31.47 -6.55 -6.86
CA LEU A 393 32.62 -6.81 -7.74
C LEU A 393 32.31 -6.47 -9.21
N ASP A 394 31.09 -6.78 -9.68
CA ASP A 394 30.68 -6.52 -11.06
C ASP A 394 30.34 -5.04 -11.34
N VAL A 395 30.23 -4.19 -10.31
CA VAL A 395 29.92 -2.75 -10.47
C VAL A 395 31.16 -1.86 -10.27
N ASP A 396 32.09 -2.25 -9.39
CA ASP A 396 33.26 -1.41 -9.06
C ASP A 396 34.50 -1.68 -9.95
N THR A 397 34.45 -2.66 -10.88
CA THR A 397 35.62 -3.04 -11.71
C THR A 397 35.58 -2.58 -13.18
N GLU A 398 34.45 -2.11 -13.72
CA GLU A 398 34.36 -1.59 -15.09
C GLU A 398 34.47 -0.05 -15.21
N ALA A 399 34.40 0.69 -14.10
CA ALA A 399 34.33 2.17 -14.12
C ALA A 399 35.69 2.91 -14.07
N GLU A 400 36.77 2.25 -13.62
CA GLU A 400 38.10 2.88 -13.33
C GLU A 400 39.21 2.40 -14.30
N ALA A 401 38.87 2.12 -15.55
CA ALA A 401 39.82 1.60 -16.57
C ALA A 401 39.91 2.43 -17.86
N ALA A 402 39.44 3.69 -17.86
CA ALA A 402 39.20 4.45 -19.11
C ALA A 402 39.67 5.92 -19.15
N VAL A 403 40.51 6.41 -18.22
CA VAL A 403 41.17 7.74 -18.36
C VAL A 403 42.62 7.69 -17.88
N ALA A 404 43.51 8.29 -18.69
CA ALA A 404 44.99 8.30 -18.62
C ALA A 404 45.66 7.01 -19.14
N GLY A 405 46.66 7.07 -20.03
CA GLY A 405 47.41 8.22 -20.55
C GLY A 405 48.84 7.77 -20.82
N GLY A 406 49.25 7.69 -22.09
CA GLY A 406 50.48 6.99 -22.47
C GLY A 406 51.79 7.66 -22.05
N GLY A 407 52.84 6.85 -21.91
CA GLY A 407 54.22 7.30 -21.68
C GLY A 407 55.18 6.11 -21.67
N ALA A 408 56.30 6.20 -22.38
CA ALA A 408 57.22 5.07 -22.60
C ALA A 408 58.44 5.09 -21.67
N GLY A 409 58.99 3.91 -21.38
CA GLY A 409 60.43 3.71 -21.21
C GLY A 409 60.95 3.23 -19.83
N GLY A 410 61.86 2.25 -19.87
CA GLY A 410 63.08 2.31 -19.05
C GLY A 410 63.20 1.45 -17.78
N ALA A 411 63.54 0.17 -17.96
CA ALA A 411 64.59 -0.61 -17.26
C ALA A 411 65.04 -0.32 -15.79
N GLY A 412 65.24 -1.41 -15.01
CA GLY A 412 66.45 -1.57 -14.17
C GLY A 412 66.30 -2.15 -12.75
N GLY A 413 67.12 -3.16 -12.40
CA GLY A 413 67.34 -3.71 -11.02
C GLY A 413 66.46 -4.94 -10.70
N GLU A 414 66.92 -6.19 -10.47
CA GLU A 414 68.08 -6.73 -9.71
C GLU A 414 68.15 -6.22 -8.26
N ALA A 415 68.31 -7.01 -7.18
CA ALA A 415 68.36 -8.47 -6.95
C ALA A 415 67.92 -8.74 -5.46
N ALA A 416 67.96 -9.93 -4.81
CA ALA A 416 68.52 -11.26 -5.04
C ALA A 416 67.68 -12.35 -4.29
N ALA A 417 67.70 -13.65 -4.62
CA ALA A 417 68.52 -14.74 -4.01
C ALA A 417 68.64 -14.72 -2.45
N ARG A 418 68.55 -15.84 -1.70
CA ARG A 418 68.99 -17.22 -2.02
C ARG A 418 68.56 -18.26 -0.95
N GLY A 419 68.48 -19.55 -1.33
CA GLY A 419 68.41 -20.75 -0.44
C GLY A 419 66.98 -21.29 -0.19
N GLY A 420 66.62 -22.55 -0.44
CA GLY A 420 67.37 -23.77 -0.81
C GLY A 420 67.57 -24.71 0.39
N GLY A 421 67.20 -26.00 0.38
CA GLY A 421 66.45 -26.78 -0.62
C GLY A 421 66.37 -28.28 -0.28
N GLY A 422 65.42 -29.01 -0.89
CA GLY A 422 65.28 -30.48 -0.87
C GLY A 422 64.73 -31.12 0.42
N ALA A 423 64.25 -32.38 0.43
CA ALA A 423 63.73 -33.25 -0.65
C ALA A 423 63.04 -34.49 -0.03
N SER A 424 61.97 -35.02 -0.66
CA SER A 424 61.28 -36.32 -0.37
C SER A 424 60.75 -36.55 1.07
N SER A 425 59.57 -37.11 1.35
CA SER A 425 58.83 -38.22 0.72
C SER A 425 57.37 -38.31 1.22
N SER A 426 56.51 -38.94 0.42
CA SER A 426 55.25 -39.63 0.78
C SER A 426 54.39 -39.19 1.98
N GLY A 427 53.17 -38.72 1.68
CA GLY A 427 51.96 -39.30 2.29
C GLY A 427 51.42 -38.71 3.60
N ALA A 428 50.81 -37.51 3.53
CA ALA A 428 49.62 -37.16 4.33
C ALA A 428 48.95 -35.92 3.71
N ALA A 429 47.68 -36.02 3.30
CA ALA A 429 46.95 -34.90 2.72
C ALA A 429 46.12 -34.14 3.77
N GLY A 430 45.98 -32.83 3.58
CA GLY A 430 44.79 -32.05 3.96
C GLY A 430 44.40 -31.97 5.44
N ALA A 431 45.07 -31.09 6.20
CA ALA A 431 44.51 -30.57 7.47
C ALA A 431 45.01 -29.16 7.82
N LEU A 432 46.32 -28.90 7.69
CA LEU A 432 46.95 -27.70 8.28
C LEU A 432 46.89 -26.42 7.43
N GLY A 433 46.57 -26.51 6.13
CA GLY A 433 46.36 -25.33 5.28
C GLY A 433 45.08 -24.55 5.58
N SER A 434 44.06 -25.22 6.15
CA SER A 434 42.81 -24.57 6.57
C SER A 434 43.02 -23.65 7.77
N ALA A 435 43.80 -24.10 8.77
CA ALA A 435 44.04 -23.33 9.99
C ALA A 435 44.71 -21.97 9.72
N GLY A 436 45.77 -21.93 8.89
CA GLY A 436 46.42 -20.67 8.53
C GLY A 436 45.56 -19.75 7.65
N SER A 437 44.68 -20.31 6.81
CA SER A 437 43.70 -19.53 6.04
C SER A 437 42.61 -18.95 6.92
N LEU A 438 42.12 -19.72 7.91
CA LEU A 438 41.15 -19.28 8.91
C LEU A 438 41.76 -18.23 9.83
N GLU A 439 43.00 -18.40 10.29
CA GLU A 439 43.73 -17.45 11.12
C GLU A 439 44.00 -16.13 10.38
N ALA A 440 44.42 -16.19 9.11
CA ALA A 440 44.57 -15.00 8.27
C ALA A 440 43.22 -14.27 8.04
N MET A 441 42.14 -15.01 7.82
CA MET A 441 40.79 -14.46 7.65
C MET A 441 40.25 -13.86 8.97
N LEU A 442 40.51 -14.50 10.11
CA LEU A 442 40.17 -14.00 11.43
C LEU A 442 40.98 -12.75 11.78
N LEU A 443 42.28 -12.69 11.45
CA LEU A 443 43.11 -11.50 11.61
C LEU A 443 42.65 -10.35 10.69
N SER A 444 42.26 -10.65 9.46
CA SER A 444 41.68 -9.66 8.54
C SER A 444 40.34 -9.12 9.06
N LYS A 445 39.45 -10.01 9.53
CA LYS A 445 38.17 -9.63 10.13
C LYS A 445 38.34 -8.89 11.46
N ASN A 446 39.35 -9.26 12.27
CA ASN A 446 39.68 -8.56 13.50
C ASN A 446 40.17 -7.14 13.20
N ARG A 447 41.12 -6.95 12.27
CA ARG A 447 41.55 -5.61 11.80
C ARG A 447 40.41 -4.80 11.18
N HIS A 448 39.49 -5.43 10.47
CA HIS A 448 38.32 -4.75 9.90
C HIS A 448 37.36 -4.30 11.01
N LEU A 449 37.06 -5.17 11.99
CA LEU A 449 36.26 -4.80 13.17
C LEU A 449 36.95 -3.74 14.04
N GLU A 450 38.29 -3.77 14.16
CA GLU A 450 39.07 -2.70 14.79
C GLU A 450 38.92 -1.38 14.03
N HIS A 451 38.95 -1.41 12.69
CA HIS A 451 38.73 -0.22 11.86
C HIS A 451 37.29 0.29 11.94
N GLU A 452 36.27 -0.57 11.86
CA GLU A 452 34.88 -0.16 12.08
C GLU A 452 34.69 0.42 13.48
N LEU A 453 35.32 -0.18 14.50
CA LEU A 453 35.27 0.32 15.87
C LEU A 453 36.01 1.65 16.06
N THR A 454 37.09 1.94 15.32
CA THR A 454 37.70 3.27 15.30
C THR A 454 36.85 4.28 14.52
N MET A 455 36.23 3.89 13.41
CA MET A 455 35.33 4.76 12.63
C MET A 455 34.03 5.10 13.40
N VAL A 456 33.45 4.15 14.12
CA VAL A 456 32.30 4.38 15.01
C VAL A 456 32.70 5.25 16.20
N LYS A 457 33.90 5.06 16.77
CA LYS A 457 34.42 5.96 17.81
C LYS A 457 34.63 7.38 17.29
N LEU A 458 35.16 7.55 16.08
CA LEU A 458 35.33 8.87 15.46
C LEU A 458 33.97 9.55 15.26
N ARG A 459 33.01 8.87 14.61
CA ARG A 459 31.64 9.37 14.45
C ARG A 459 30.95 9.71 15.78
N LEU A 460 31.22 8.94 16.84
CA LEU A 460 30.71 9.22 18.19
C LEU A 460 31.34 10.48 18.79
N VAL A 461 32.63 10.74 18.53
CA VAL A 461 33.29 12.00 18.88
C VAL A 461 32.71 13.16 18.06
N ASP A 462 32.56 13.00 16.75
CA ASP A 462 32.00 14.03 15.86
C ASP A 462 30.59 14.44 16.31
N VAL A 463 29.66 13.47 16.43
CA VAL A 463 28.29 13.70 16.92
C VAL A 463 28.28 14.27 18.34
N ARG A 464 29.27 13.94 19.18
CA ARG A 464 29.38 14.53 20.51
C ARG A 464 29.86 15.98 20.45
N THR A 465 30.80 16.33 19.57
CA THR A 465 31.19 17.73 19.35
C THR A 465 30.07 18.56 18.75
N GLU A 466 29.25 17.98 17.86
CA GLU A 466 28.02 18.61 17.35
C GLU A 466 27.00 18.83 18.47
N ALA A 467 26.80 17.83 19.35
CA ALA A 467 25.90 17.94 20.49
C ALA A 467 26.39 18.97 21.53
N ASP A 468 27.69 19.01 21.83
CA ASP A 468 28.29 20.00 22.73
C ASP A 468 28.19 21.42 22.12
N ALA A 469 28.39 21.58 20.80
CA ALA A 469 28.21 22.84 20.09
C ALA A 469 26.74 23.31 20.08
N ALA A 470 25.79 22.40 19.84
CA ALA A 470 24.36 22.68 19.93
C ALA A 470 23.95 23.07 21.35
N ALA A 471 24.53 22.44 22.38
CA ALA A 471 24.31 22.81 23.78
C ALA A 471 24.86 24.21 24.11
N THR A 472 26.03 24.60 23.59
CA THR A 472 26.53 25.97 23.74
C THR A 472 25.62 27.00 23.06
N HIS A 473 25.14 26.73 21.84
CA HIS A 473 24.23 27.62 21.13
C HIS A 473 22.87 27.73 21.83
N ALA A 474 22.36 26.65 22.43
CA ALA A 474 21.16 26.69 23.27
C ALA A 474 21.35 27.58 24.50
N ALA A 475 22.49 27.45 25.20
CA ALA A 475 22.82 28.29 26.36
C ALA A 475 22.98 29.78 25.99
N GLU A 476 23.52 30.09 24.81
CA GLU A 476 23.59 31.46 24.29
C GLU A 476 22.20 32.04 23.99
N LEU A 477 21.30 31.26 23.39
CA LEU A 477 19.91 31.67 23.16
C LEU A 477 19.13 31.85 24.46
N GLU A 478 19.33 30.98 25.46
CA GLU A 478 18.75 31.12 26.80
C GLU A 478 19.24 32.40 27.50
N ALA A 479 20.53 32.73 27.36
CA ALA A 479 21.09 33.98 27.90
C ALA A 479 20.51 35.23 27.20
N GLN A 480 20.38 35.22 25.87
CA GLN A 480 19.73 36.29 25.10
C GLN A 480 18.26 36.45 25.48
N LEU A 481 17.53 35.34 25.68
CA LEU A 481 16.14 35.36 26.13
C LEU A 481 16.03 35.96 27.55
N ALA A 482 16.91 35.59 28.47
CA ALA A 482 16.96 36.15 29.81
C ALA A 482 17.26 37.66 29.80
N GLU A 483 18.18 38.12 28.94
CA GLU A 483 18.46 39.54 28.73
C GLU A 483 17.22 40.28 28.20
N GLN A 484 16.57 39.77 27.15
CA GLN A 484 15.35 40.35 26.58
C GLN A 484 14.21 40.41 27.60
N VAL A 485 13.99 39.35 28.39
CA VAL A 485 12.99 39.35 29.47
C VAL A 485 13.34 40.41 30.53
N SER A 486 14.61 40.58 30.88
CA SER A 486 15.04 41.61 31.82
C SER A 486 14.81 43.03 31.30
N LEU A 487 15.05 43.27 30.00
CA LEU A 487 14.81 44.55 29.33
C LEU A 487 13.32 44.86 29.21
N VAL A 488 12.49 43.87 28.84
CA VAL A 488 11.03 44.03 28.83
C VAL A 488 10.52 44.37 30.23
N ARG A 489 11.02 43.69 31.28
CA ARG A 489 10.66 43.97 32.67
C ARG A 489 11.06 45.39 33.10
N GLN A 490 12.22 45.89 32.66
CA GLN A 490 12.64 47.29 32.89
C GLN A 490 11.72 48.28 32.16
N LEU A 491 11.42 48.04 30.88
CA LEU A 491 10.51 48.88 30.10
C LEU A 491 9.09 48.89 30.70
N GLU A 492 8.61 47.77 31.23
CA GLU A 492 7.34 47.69 31.95
C GLU A 492 7.38 48.49 33.27
N GLU A 493 8.48 48.41 34.04
CA GLU A 493 8.67 49.21 35.25
C GLU A 493 8.74 50.72 34.94
N ASP A 494 9.44 51.12 33.89
CA ASP A 494 9.56 52.51 33.43
C ASP A 494 8.23 53.05 32.88
N LEU A 495 7.48 52.24 32.12
CA LEU A 495 6.12 52.60 31.67
C LEU A 495 5.14 52.71 32.85
N LEU A 496 5.25 51.85 33.86
CA LEU A 496 4.46 51.94 35.08
C LEU A 496 4.85 53.16 35.93
N ALA A 497 6.13 53.52 35.99
CA ALA A 497 6.62 54.73 36.64
C ALA A 497 6.13 56.00 35.92
N SER A 498 6.24 56.03 34.59
CA SER A 498 5.70 57.10 33.73
C SER A 498 4.18 57.23 33.88
N ARG A 499 3.43 56.11 33.92
CA ARG A 499 1.98 56.11 34.16
C ARG A 499 1.60 56.57 35.57
N ARG A 500 2.43 56.28 36.59
CA ARG A 500 2.25 56.81 37.95
C ARG A 500 2.54 58.31 38.02
N ALA A 501 3.53 58.82 37.28
CA ALA A 501 3.77 60.25 37.14
C ALA A 501 2.62 60.97 36.41
N ALA A 502 2.10 60.40 35.32
CA ALA A 502 0.95 60.93 34.60
C ALA A 502 -0.37 60.86 35.40
N GLY A 503 -0.52 59.89 36.30
CA GLY A 503 -1.70 59.71 37.15
C GLY A 503 -1.86 60.73 38.30
N GLY A 504 -0.93 61.66 38.49
CA GLY A 504 -0.97 62.67 39.54
C GLY A 504 -1.74 63.96 39.20
N GLY A 505 -2.12 64.16 37.93
CA GLY A 505 -2.80 65.38 37.44
C GLY A 505 -4.33 65.24 37.43
N GLY A 506 -5.04 66.13 38.13
CA GLY A 506 -6.48 66.01 38.35
C GLY A 506 -7.39 66.38 37.17
N GLY A 507 -8.44 65.57 36.98
CA GLY A 507 -9.85 65.98 37.09
C GLY A 507 -10.50 66.92 36.07
N GLY A 508 -11.67 66.50 35.55
CA GLY A 508 -12.79 67.41 35.27
C GLY A 508 -13.51 67.26 33.92
N GLY A 509 -14.68 66.59 33.91
CA GLY A 509 -15.73 66.69 32.87
C GLY A 509 -15.40 66.16 31.46
N GLY A 510 -16.34 65.62 30.66
CA GLY A 510 -17.77 65.38 30.88
C GLY A 510 -18.56 65.60 29.58
N GLY A 511 -19.31 64.59 29.11
CA GLY A 511 -20.26 64.72 27.99
C GLY A 511 -19.90 63.92 26.74
N GLY A 512 -20.58 62.79 26.55
CA GLY A 512 -20.34 61.83 25.47
C GLY A 512 -20.83 62.21 24.06
N GLY A 513 -20.56 61.32 23.11
CA GLY A 513 -21.03 61.41 21.73
C GLY A 513 -20.26 60.42 20.84
N GLY A 514 -20.93 59.36 20.39
CA GLY A 514 -20.28 58.18 19.86
C GLY A 514 -19.65 58.27 18.46
N MET A 515 -18.69 57.37 18.29
CA MET A 515 -18.45 56.55 17.09
C MET A 515 -17.75 57.16 15.86
N ALA A 516 -16.62 56.51 15.54
CA ALA A 516 -16.03 56.33 14.21
C ALA A 516 -15.31 57.50 13.53
N GLY A 517 -14.02 57.28 13.28
CA GLY A 517 -13.33 57.77 12.08
C GLY A 517 -12.71 59.15 12.19
N SER A 518 -11.46 59.22 12.66
CA SER A 518 -10.52 60.19 12.09
C SER A 518 -9.11 59.61 12.01
N SER A 519 -8.61 59.57 10.78
CA SER A 519 -7.19 59.48 10.47
C SER A 519 -6.47 60.79 10.79
N SER A 520 -5.14 60.73 10.75
CA SER A 520 -4.18 61.83 10.60
C SER A 520 -4.11 62.94 11.67
N SER A 521 -3.03 62.84 12.45
CA SER A 521 -2.00 63.88 12.65
C SER A 521 -2.36 65.21 13.33
N ALA A 522 -1.81 65.43 14.53
CA ALA A 522 -0.80 66.48 14.77
C ALA A 522 -0.36 66.52 16.25
N ASN A 523 0.91 66.24 16.54
CA ASN A 523 1.84 67.26 17.05
C ASN A 523 3.22 66.65 17.34
N VAL A 524 4.24 67.29 16.77
CA VAL A 524 5.66 67.10 17.06
C VAL A 524 6.11 68.34 17.84
N GLU A 525 6.74 68.17 19.00
CA GLU A 525 7.96 68.89 19.42
C GLU A 525 8.38 68.53 20.87
N GLY A 526 9.70 68.52 21.12
CA GLY A 526 10.24 68.75 22.46
C GLY A 526 10.81 67.56 23.26
N LEU A 527 11.95 66.99 22.83
CA LEU A 527 13.27 67.29 23.43
C LEU A 527 14.39 66.43 22.82
N VAL A 528 15.55 67.06 22.56
CA VAL A 528 16.72 66.50 21.85
C VAL A 528 17.93 66.29 22.75
N SER A 529 18.53 65.10 22.69
CA SER A 529 19.99 64.78 22.79
C SER A 529 20.15 63.27 23.06
N ALA A 530 21.04 62.51 22.42
CA ALA A 530 22.19 62.88 21.58
C ALA A 530 22.48 61.84 20.46
N ALA A 531 23.50 62.15 19.65
CA ALA A 531 24.18 61.30 18.64
C ALA A 531 23.57 61.15 17.23
N SER A 532 23.91 62.14 16.39
CA SER A 532 24.52 61.96 15.04
C SER A 532 23.78 61.25 13.89
N GLY A 533 23.43 62.04 12.86
CA GLY A 533 23.78 61.69 11.46
C GLY A 533 22.66 61.36 10.46
N ASP A 534 22.37 62.34 9.60
CA ASP A 534 21.99 62.24 8.16
C ASP A 534 20.62 61.70 7.66
N VAL A 535 19.96 62.58 6.89
CA VAL A 535 19.15 62.39 5.65
C VAL A 535 17.99 61.37 5.62
N ASP A 536 16.79 61.90 5.84
CA ASP A 536 15.60 61.83 4.96
C ASP A 536 15.31 60.58 4.08
N ASP A 537 14.96 59.45 4.71
CA ASP A 537 14.17 58.32 4.12
C ASP A 537 13.23 57.67 5.17
N SER A 538 12.62 58.48 6.05
CA SER A 538 12.02 57.94 7.30
C SER A 538 10.53 57.55 7.23
N GLY A 539 9.81 57.90 6.17
CA GLY A 539 8.37 57.60 6.03
C GLY A 539 8.10 56.12 5.73
N ASP A 540 8.48 55.68 4.52
CA ASP A 540 8.25 54.30 4.08
C ASP A 540 9.11 53.30 4.85
N ALA A 541 10.36 53.64 5.19
CA ALA A 541 11.21 52.78 6.03
C ALA A 541 10.62 52.54 7.44
N SER A 542 9.75 53.43 7.94
CA SER A 542 9.02 53.24 9.20
C SER A 542 7.83 52.28 9.02
N MET A 543 7.02 52.51 7.98
CA MET A 543 5.88 51.62 7.68
C MET A 543 6.34 50.19 7.36
N VAL A 544 7.39 50.04 6.55
CA VAL A 544 7.99 48.74 6.23
C VAL A 544 8.57 48.07 7.48
N ARG A 545 9.21 48.81 8.40
CA ARG A 545 9.67 48.25 9.69
C ARG A 545 8.51 47.75 10.56
N VAL A 546 7.41 48.49 10.63
CA VAL A 546 6.20 48.06 11.36
C VAL A 546 5.56 46.83 10.72
N LEU A 547 5.44 46.79 9.39
CA LEU A 547 4.89 45.63 8.66
C LEU A 547 5.79 44.39 8.78
N CYS A 548 7.11 44.54 8.74
CA CYS A 548 8.06 43.46 9.04
C CYS A 548 7.88 42.96 10.48
N ALA A 549 7.86 43.86 11.47
CA ALA A 549 7.66 43.47 12.87
C ALA A 549 6.30 42.77 13.11
N GLN A 550 5.24 43.19 12.42
CA GLN A 550 3.95 42.50 12.46
C GLN A 550 4.02 41.12 11.81
N ARG A 551 4.57 41.02 10.58
CA ARG A 551 4.79 39.77 9.85
C ARG A 551 5.61 38.78 10.68
N ASP A 552 6.65 39.25 11.34
CA ASP A 552 7.56 38.39 12.10
C ASP A 552 6.91 37.96 13.44
N ARG A 553 6.06 38.80 14.07
CA ARG A 553 5.13 38.39 15.15
C ARG A 553 4.02 37.43 14.71
N PHE A 554 3.63 37.43 13.43
CA PHE A 554 2.71 36.42 12.89
C PHE A 554 3.45 35.10 12.60
N ARG A 555 4.66 35.16 12.04
CA ARG A 555 5.52 33.98 11.83
C ARG A 555 5.87 33.27 13.13
N ALA A 556 6.26 34.00 14.18
CA ALA A 556 6.51 33.43 15.50
C ALA A 556 5.26 32.68 16.01
N ARG A 557 4.09 33.32 16.02
CA ARG A 557 2.84 32.67 16.45
C ARG A 557 2.40 31.50 15.54
N CYS A 558 2.73 31.51 14.25
CA CYS A 558 2.54 30.34 13.38
C CYS A 558 3.46 29.20 13.79
N HIS A 559 4.74 29.47 14.06
CA HIS A 559 5.71 28.49 14.53
C HIS A 559 5.31 27.89 15.89
N ASP A 560 4.93 28.72 16.86
CA ASP A 560 4.45 28.28 18.18
C ASP A 560 3.22 27.35 18.05
N LEU A 561 2.27 27.70 17.18
CA LEU A 561 1.08 26.88 16.90
C LEU A 561 1.42 25.60 16.12
N GLU A 562 2.44 25.61 15.28
CA GLU A 562 2.94 24.43 14.58
C GLU A 562 3.65 23.46 15.55
N GLU A 563 4.42 23.97 16.51
CA GLU A 563 5.00 23.20 17.61
C GLU A 563 3.92 22.63 18.54
N GLU A 564 2.93 23.43 18.97
CA GLU A 564 1.80 22.95 19.77
C GLU A 564 1.00 21.87 19.04
N LEU A 565 0.75 22.03 17.74
CA LEU A 565 0.14 21.00 16.91
C LEU A 565 1.03 19.76 16.76
N GLY A 566 2.35 19.92 16.69
CA GLY A 566 3.32 18.82 16.73
C GLY A 566 3.24 18.04 18.04
N ARG A 567 3.25 18.75 19.17
CA ARG A 567 3.13 18.22 20.53
C ARG A 567 1.82 17.46 20.73
N LEU A 568 0.69 18.06 20.33
CA LEU A 568 -0.64 17.43 20.41
C LEU A 568 -0.75 16.22 19.48
N ARG A 569 -0.12 16.23 18.29
CA ARG A 569 -0.06 15.05 17.41
C ARG A 569 0.77 13.93 18.03
N ALA A 570 1.87 14.24 18.70
CA ALA A 570 2.71 13.27 19.40
C ALA A 570 1.96 12.65 20.60
N GLU A 571 1.29 13.46 21.42
CA GLU A 571 0.42 12.99 22.52
C GLU A 571 -0.72 12.09 21.99
N LEU A 572 -1.38 12.50 20.90
CA LEU A 572 -2.45 11.74 20.27
C LEU A 572 -1.95 10.42 19.66
N ALA A 573 -0.71 10.38 19.14
CA ALA A 573 -0.07 9.16 18.68
C ALA A 573 0.30 8.23 19.85
N ALA A 574 0.83 8.77 20.95
CA ALA A 574 1.13 8.01 22.17
C ALA A 574 -0.13 7.40 22.79
N VAL A 575 -1.21 8.19 22.93
CA VAL A 575 -2.51 7.72 23.42
C VAL A 575 -3.12 6.67 22.50
N LYS A 576 -3.00 6.83 21.17
CA LYS A 576 -3.41 5.79 20.21
C LYS A 576 -2.61 4.50 20.35
N SER A 577 -1.30 4.59 20.55
CA SER A 577 -0.42 3.44 20.78
C SER A 577 -0.78 2.70 22.06
N ALA A 578 -0.94 3.43 23.18
CA ALA A 578 -1.39 2.88 24.45
C ALA A 578 -2.78 2.23 24.34
N ALA A 579 -3.71 2.86 23.62
CA ALA A 579 -5.04 2.28 23.35
C ALA A 579 -4.99 1.06 22.42
N ALA A 580 -4.00 0.94 21.53
CA ALA A 580 -3.78 -0.24 20.70
C ALA A 580 -3.16 -1.39 21.51
N ALA A 581 -2.16 -1.11 22.34
CA ALA A 581 -1.57 -2.07 23.28
C ALA A 581 -2.65 -2.62 24.24
N ALA A 582 -3.41 -1.75 24.90
CA ALA A 582 -4.51 -2.18 25.77
C ALA A 582 -5.60 -2.99 25.04
N LYS A 583 -5.85 -2.75 23.74
CA LYS A 583 -6.75 -3.60 22.94
C LYS A 583 -6.13 -4.97 22.66
N ALA A 584 -4.84 -5.04 22.33
CA ALA A 584 -4.14 -6.30 22.12
C ALA A 584 -4.10 -7.14 23.41
N ASP A 585 -3.80 -6.52 24.56
CA ASP A 585 -3.82 -7.17 25.87
C ASP A 585 -5.22 -7.69 26.23
N ASN A 586 -6.29 -6.90 25.96
CA ASN A 586 -7.66 -7.35 26.15
C ASN A 586 -8.05 -8.53 25.24
N ILE A 587 -7.56 -8.56 23.99
CA ILE A 587 -7.78 -9.69 23.08
C ILE A 587 -7.02 -10.93 23.55
N ALA A 588 -5.76 -10.80 23.99
CA ALA A 588 -4.97 -11.89 24.55
C ALA A 588 -5.53 -12.41 25.89
N LEU A 589 -6.18 -11.55 26.69
CA LEU A 589 -6.94 -11.95 27.87
C LEU A 589 -8.16 -12.78 27.50
N VAL A 590 -8.91 -12.41 26.45
CA VAL A 590 -10.03 -13.21 25.94
C VAL A 590 -9.55 -14.56 25.39
N GLU A 591 -8.43 -14.60 24.67
CA GLU A 591 -7.80 -15.84 24.20
C GLU A 591 -7.45 -16.77 25.38
N ARG A 592 -6.76 -16.24 26.39
CA ARG A 592 -6.39 -16.98 27.61
C ARG A 592 -7.62 -17.45 28.39
N LEU A 593 -8.64 -16.60 28.54
CA LEU A 593 -9.91 -16.97 29.18
C LEU A 593 -10.58 -18.12 28.42
N ARG A 594 -10.70 -18.04 27.09
CA ARG A 594 -11.31 -19.09 26.26
C ARG A 594 -10.50 -20.39 26.28
N TYR A 595 -9.17 -20.30 26.27
CA TYR A 595 -8.28 -21.45 26.41
C TYR A 595 -8.41 -22.13 27.78
N VAL A 596 -8.40 -21.36 28.87
CA VAL A 596 -8.66 -21.88 30.22
C VAL A 596 -10.06 -22.50 30.30
N HIS A 597 -11.09 -21.83 29.78
CA HIS A 597 -12.47 -22.34 29.75
C HIS A 597 -12.59 -23.66 28.96
N SER A 598 -11.84 -23.79 27.85
CA SER A 598 -11.76 -25.03 27.07
C SER A 598 -11.07 -26.18 27.82
N ARG A 599 -10.16 -25.84 28.76
CA ARG A 599 -9.39 -26.81 29.57
C ARG A 599 -10.11 -27.17 30.87
N THR A 600 -11.01 -26.32 31.36
CA THR A 600 -11.91 -26.58 32.50
C THR A 600 -13.26 -27.18 32.10
N ALA A 601 -13.45 -27.54 30.83
CA ALA A 601 -14.63 -28.25 30.34
C ALA A 601 -14.35 -29.77 30.24
N PRO A 602 -14.77 -30.60 31.21
CA PRO A 602 -14.69 -32.05 31.09
C PRO A 602 -15.82 -32.60 30.22
N SER A 603 -15.53 -33.66 29.47
CA SER A 603 -16.49 -34.42 28.65
C SER A 603 -17.68 -34.94 29.46
N GLY A 604 -18.92 -34.73 29.01
CA GLY A 604 -20.06 -35.39 29.68
C GLY A 604 -21.50 -34.93 29.42
N SER A 605 -21.93 -34.64 28.19
CA SER A 605 -23.34 -34.90 27.74
C SER A 605 -23.56 -34.55 26.27
N SER A 606 -24.34 -35.39 25.58
CA SER A 606 -24.78 -35.21 24.18
C SER A 606 -26.03 -34.33 24.07
N PRO A 607 -26.37 -33.80 22.88
CA PRO A 607 -27.20 -32.60 22.77
C PRO A 607 -28.71 -32.88 22.73
N SER A 608 -29.44 -32.05 23.48
CA SER A 608 -30.78 -31.56 23.13
C SER A 608 -30.69 -30.02 23.19
N GLY A 609 -31.33 -29.23 22.35
CA GLY A 609 -32.52 -29.41 21.53
C GLY A 609 -33.18 -28.04 21.52
N ALA A 610 -33.55 -27.51 20.35
CA ALA A 610 -33.88 -26.10 20.17
C ALA A 610 -35.03 -25.59 21.07
N ALA A 611 -34.75 -24.59 21.93
CA ALA A 611 -35.78 -23.73 22.56
C ALA A 611 -35.20 -22.47 23.24
N ALA A 612 -34.79 -21.44 22.46
CA ALA A 612 -34.46 -20.11 23.02
C ALA A 612 -34.68 -18.94 22.04
N ALA A 613 -35.67 -19.06 21.14
CA ALA A 613 -35.99 -18.04 20.14
C ALA A 613 -37.49 -17.69 20.13
N ALA A 614 -38.08 -17.41 21.31
CA ALA A 614 -39.35 -16.68 21.48
C ALA A 614 -39.69 -16.49 22.97
N ALA A 615 -39.43 -15.29 23.52
CA ALA A 615 -40.11 -14.80 24.73
C ALA A 615 -39.86 -13.30 24.91
N GLY A 616 -40.70 -12.46 24.30
CA GLY A 616 -40.83 -11.06 24.72
C GLY A 616 -41.93 -10.93 25.77
N GLY A 617 -41.69 -10.14 26.82
CA GLY A 617 -42.78 -9.52 27.58
C GLY A 617 -42.83 -9.75 29.10
N ARG A 618 -42.76 -8.60 29.82
CA ARG A 618 -43.40 -8.29 31.12
C ARG A 618 -42.81 -8.87 32.42
N ALA A 619 -41.97 -8.02 33.02
CA ALA A 619 -42.20 -7.33 34.31
C ALA A 619 -42.66 -8.11 35.56
N GLY A 620 -41.82 -8.02 36.60
CA GLY A 620 -42.07 -8.35 38.01
C GLY A 620 -40.75 -8.84 38.63
N GLY A 621 -40.14 -8.25 39.65
CA GLY A 621 -40.56 -7.15 40.53
C GLY A 621 -40.18 -7.48 41.97
N GLY A 622 -39.01 -7.08 42.45
CA GLY A 622 -38.57 -7.38 43.82
C GLY A 622 -37.10 -7.04 44.11
N GLY A 623 -36.89 -6.17 45.11
CA GLY A 623 -35.63 -5.58 45.58
C GLY A 623 -34.34 -6.41 45.57
N GLY A 624 -33.24 -5.73 45.23
CA GLY A 624 -31.86 -6.24 45.29
C GLY A 624 -30.86 -5.21 44.76
N GLY A 625 -30.70 -4.07 45.44
CA GLY A 625 -29.79 -3.02 44.98
C GLY A 625 -28.31 -3.38 45.18
N GLY A 626 -27.48 -3.17 44.16
CA GLY A 626 -26.09 -2.74 44.38
C GLY A 626 -24.92 -3.52 43.78
N ARG A 627 -25.10 -4.50 42.87
CA ARG A 627 -23.93 -5.28 42.36
C ARG A 627 -23.83 -5.64 40.86
N ASP A 628 -24.84 -5.42 40.03
CA ASP A 628 -24.87 -6.03 38.68
C ASP A 628 -24.58 -5.10 37.48
N VAL A 629 -24.26 -3.82 37.71
CA VAL A 629 -23.89 -2.90 36.61
C VAL A 629 -22.49 -3.20 36.06
N GLU A 630 -21.56 -3.57 36.95
CA GLU A 630 -20.16 -3.88 36.59
C GLU A 630 -20.05 -5.22 35.84
N SER A 631 -20.89 -6.20 36.20
CA SER A 631 -21.05 -7.46 35.49
C SER A 631 -21.61 -7.28 34.08
N ALA A 632 -22.61 -6.39 33.90
CA ALA A 632 -23.16 -6.08 32.58
C ALA A 632 -22.13 -5.39 31.66
N ALA A 633 -21.38 -4.41 32.18
CA ALA A 633 -20.32 -3.73 31.43
C ALA A 633 -19.15 -4.67 31.10
N GLY A 634 -18.76 -5.54 32.04
CA GLY A 634 -17.75 -6.58 31.83
C GLY A 634 -18.15 -7.57 30.73
N ALA A 635 -19.37 -8.12 30.81
CA ALA A 635 -19.90 -9.04 29.80
C ALA A 635 -20.07 -8.37 28.43
N GLU A 636 -20.36 -7.06 28.37
CA GLU A 636 -20.43 -6.34 27.11
C GLU A 636 -19.04 -6.06 26.52
N ALA A 637 -18.04 -5.75 27.36
CA ALA A 637 -16.64 -5.64 26.95
C ALA A 637 -16.10 -6.99 26.45
N GLU A 638 -16.37 -8.08 27.17
CA GLU A 638 -16.03 -9.46 26.77
C GLU A 638 -16.68 -9.83 25.42
N ARG A 639 -17.95 -9.47 25.19
CA ARG A 639 -18.60 -9.62 23.87
C ARG A 639 -18.06 -8.70 22.78
N ARG A 640 -17.44 -7.56 23.12
CA ARG A 640 -16.82 -6.65 22.14
C ARG A 640 -15.43 -7.16 21.76
N TYR A 641 -14.59 -7.52 22.73
CA TYR A 641 -13.26 -8.08 22.49
C TYR A 641 -13.31 -9.52 21.94
N GLY A 642 -14.28 -10.33 22.35
CA GLY A 642 -14.55 -11.65 21.77
C GLY A 642 -14.95 -11.57 20.30
N ARG A 643 -15.75 -10.58 19.89
CA ARG A 643 -16.01 -10.33 18.46
C ARG A 643 -14.77 -9.86 17.70
N LEU A 644 -13.93 -9.00 18.29
CA LEU A 644 -12.66 -8.60 17.68
C LEU A 644 -11.68 -9.78 17.50
N TYR A 645 -11.64 -10.70 18.47
CA TYR A 645 -10.90 -11.96 18.41
C TYR A 645 -11.45 -12.90 17.32
N ASP A 646 -12.77 -13.14 17.31
CA ASP A 646 -13.44 -13.98 16.30
C ASP A 646 -13.34 -13.39 14.88
N GLU A 647 -13.29 -12.06 14.74
CA GLU A 647 -13.03 -11.37 13.47
C GLU A 647 -11.56 -11.45 13.03
N GLY A 648 -10.61 -11.47 13.96
CA GLY A 648 -9.18 -11.60 13.68
C GLY A 648 -8.74 -13.03 13.34
N ILE A 649 -9.52 -14.04 13.73
CA ILE A 649 -9.27 -15.46 13.45
C ILE A 649 -10.00 -15.95 12.19
N ASN A 650 -10.85 -15.13 11.57
CA ASN A 650 -11.64 -15.55 10.40
C ASN A 650 -10.85 -15.39 9.08
N PRO A 651 -10.32 -16.48 8.47
CA PRO A 651 -9.47 -16.39 7.29
C PRO A 651 -10.22 -15.83 6.07
N PHE A 652 -11.55 -15.95 6.02
CA PHE A 652 -12.35 -15.42 4.92
C PHE A 652 -12.53 -13.89 4.97
N LYS A 653 -12.29 -13.26 6.13
CA LYS A 653 -12.33 -11.80 6.25
C LYS A 653 -11.02 -11.21 5.74
N GLU A 654 -9.90 -11.75 6.19
CA GLU A 654 -8.56 -11.40 5.72
C GLU A 654 -8.41 -11.63 4.20
N PHE A 655 -8.92 -12.75 3.68
CA PHE A 655 -8.97 -13.01 2.23
C PHE A 655 -9.85 -12.00 1.47
N LYS A 656 -11.00 -11.58 2.02
CA LYS A 656 -11.86 -10.55 1.41
C LYS A 656 -11.23 -9.15 1.46
N GLU A 657 -10.46 -8.84 2.49
CA GLU A 657 -9.72 -7.59 2.60
C GLU A 657 -8.53 -7.59 1.62
N GLN A 658 -7.76 -8.69 1.53
CA GLN A 658 -6.72 -8.87 0.50
C GLN A 658 -7.30 -8.85 -0.93
N GLN A 659 -8.48 -9.43 -1.19
CA GLN A 659 -9.14 -9.30 -2.51
C GLN A 659 -9.54 -7.84 -2.80
N LYS A 660 -10.06 -7.10 -1.82
CA LYS A 660 -10.36 -5.67 -1.97
C LYS A 660 -9.09 -4.84 -2.17
N GLU A 661 -7.99 -5.16 -1.51
CA GLU A 661 -6.71 -4.49 -1.73
C GLU A 661 -6.11 -4.83 -3.09
N ARG A 662 -6.19 -6.08 -3.56
CA ARG A 662 -5.79 -6.46 -4.92
C ARG A 662 -6.64 -5.78 -6.00
N GLN A 663 -7.96 -5.69 -5.81
CA GLN A 663 -8.83 -4.91 -6.70
C GLN A 663 -8.48 -3.42 -6.67
N LYS A 664 -8.21 -2.84 -5.49
CA LYS A 664 -7.74 -1.46 -5.39
C LYS A 664 -6.36 -1.25 -5.99
N SER A 665 -5.43 -2.20 -5.90
CA SER A 665 -4.08 -2.07 -6.46
C SER A 665 -4.09 -2.21 -7.98
N ALA A 666 -4.98 -3.05 -8.53
CA ALA A 666 -5.19 -3.24 -9.96
C ALA A 666 -5.91 -2.05 -10.65
N MET A 667 -6.63 -1.20 -9.90
CA MET A 667 -7.23 0.01 -10.47
C MET A 667 -6.17 1.02 -10.95
N GLY A 668 -6.40 1.65 -12.10
CA GLY A 668 -5.52 2.70 -12.64
C GLY A 668 -5.45 3.93 -11.71
N LEU A 669 -4.47 4.82 -11.93
CA LEU A 669 -4.28 6.02 -11.10
C LEU A 669 -5.54 6.93 -11.08
N VAL A 670 -6.21 7.05 -12.22
CA VAL A 670 -7.47 7.81 -12.34
C VAL A 670 -8.61 7.14 -11.57
N ASP A 671 -8.75 5.81 -11.67
CA ASP A 671 -9.76 5.06 -10.90
C ASP A 671 -9.48 5.07 -9.39
N LYS A 672 -8.21 5.06 -8.97
CA LYS A 672 -7.81 5.25 -7.57
C LYS A 672 -8.18 6.65 -7.06
N ALA A 673 -8.01 7.69 -7.88
CA ALA A 673 -8.43 9.05 -7.54
C ALA A 673 -9.96 9.18 -7.49
N MET A 674 -10.69 8.60 -8.46
CA MET A 674 -12.16 8.51 -8.46
C MET A 674 -12.71 7.71 -7.28
N PHE A 675 -12.08 6.57 -6.94
CA PHE A 675 -12.43 5.76 -5.78
C PHE A 675 -12.14 6.52 -4.48
N GLY A 676 -11.01 7.22 -4.38
CA GLY A 676 -10.70 8.09 -3.24
C GLY A 676 -11.72 9.22 -3.07
N LEU A 677 -12.07 9.91 -4.17
CA LEU A 677 -13.04 10.99 -4.19
C LEU A 677 -14.45 10.50 -3.85
N SER A 678 -14.89 9.38 -4.44
CA SER A 678 -16.18 8.77 -4.11
C SER A 678 -16.23 8.25 -2.68
N GLN A 679 -15.18 7.62 -2.16
CA GLN A 679 -15.12 7.17 -0.77
C GLN A 679 -15.14 8.35 0.21
N LEU A 680 -14.51 9.48 -0.14
CA LEU A 680 -14.53 10.72 0.65
C LEU A 680 -15.93 11.37 0.63
N VAL A 681 -16.60 11.38 -0.53
CA VAL A 681 -17.99 11.87 -0.66
C VAL A 681 -18.96 10.96 0.07
N TYR A 682 -18.95 9.64 -0.12
CA TYR A 682 -19.89 8.71 0.51
C TYR A 682 -19.62 8.49 2.01
N GLY A 683 -18.35 8.48 2.43
CA GLY A 683 -17.94 8.17 3.81
C GLY A 683 -18.28 9.24 4.84
N ASN A 684 -18.54 10.48 4.43
CA ASN A 684 -18.86 11.58 5.35
C ASN A 684 -20.21 12.23 4.99
N SER A 685 -21.11 12.39 5.96
CA SER A 685 -22.40 13.05 5.78
C SER A 685 -22.26 14.51 5.36
N ALA A 686 -21.25 15.23 5.88
CA ALA A 686 -20.96 16.60 5.50
C ALA A 686 -20.46 16.70 4.04
N ALA A 687 -19.65 15.74 3.58
CA ALA A 687 -19.15 15.71 2.20
C ALA A 687 -20.27 15.45 1.18
N ARG A 688 -21.25 14.58 1.50
CA ARG A 688 -22.47 14.40 0.69
C ARG A 688 -23.27 15.69 0.55
N LEU A 689 -23.45 16.41 1.65
CA LEU A 689 -24.19 17.69 1.65
C LEU A 689 -23.45 18.76 0.85
N PHE A 690 -22.12 18.87 1.01
CA PHE A 690 -21.28 19.78 0.23
C PHE A 690 -21.32 19.45 -1.26
N ALA A 691 -21.18 18.18 -1.65
CA ALA A 691 -21.24 17.74 -3.05
C ALA A 691 -22.60 18.05 -3.69
N PHE A 692 -23.70 17.89 -2.95
CA PHE A 692 -25.04 18.27 -3.40
C PHE A 692 -25.15 19.79 -3.66
N PHE A 693 -24.71 20.63 -2.73
CA PHE A 693 -24.72 22.09 -2.92
C PHE A 693 -23.77 22.54 -4.04
N TYR A 694 -22.61 21.91 -4.18
CA TYR A 694 -21.66 22.17 -5.26
C TYR A 694 -22.28 21.85 -6.64
N LEU A 695 -22.93 20.70 -6.78
CA LEU A 695 -23.67 20.34 -8.00
C LEU A 695 -24.80 21.32 -8.28
N ALA A 696 -25.60 21.68 -7.29
CA ALA A 696 -26.69 22.66 -7.44
C ALA A 696 -26.17 24.05 -7.86
N LEU A 697 -25.06 24.51 -7.27
CA LEU A 697 -24.42 25.78 -7.60
C LEU A 697 -23.81 25.77 -9.01
N MET A 698 -23.17 24.67 -9.42
CA MET A 698 -22.68 24.49 -10.79
C MET A 698 -23.83 24.51 -11.81
N HIS A 699 -24.93 23.81 -11.54
CA HIS A 699 -26.12 23.86 -12.41
C HIS A 699 -26.71 25.28 -12.47
N GLY A 700 -26.77 25.98 -11.34
CA GLY A 700 -27.21 27.38 -11.29
C GLY A 700 -26.30 28.32 -12.08
N LEU A 701 -24.98 28.11 -12.03
CA LEU A 701 -23.99 28.92 -12.76
C LEU A 701 -24.06 28.66 -14.28
N VAL A 702 -24.17 27.40 -14.70
CA VAL A 702 -24.40 27.02 -16.11
C VAL A 702 -25.74 27.60 -16.62
N PHE A 703 -26.81 27.49 -15.82
CA PHE A 703 -28.11 28.06 -16.19
C PHE A 703 -28.05 29.59 -16.28
N ALA A 704 -27.37 30.26 -15.36
CA ALA A 704 -27.15 31.70 -15.40
C ALA A 704 -26.28 32.15 -16.59
N SER A 705 -25.26 31.36 -16.98
CA SER A 705 -24.44 31.67 -18.16
C SER A 705 -25.24 31.51 -19.45
N LEU A 706 -26.05 30.44 -19.56
CA LEU A 706 -26.96 30.23 -20.69
C LEU A 706 -28.04 31.31 -20.78
N LEU A 707 -28.64 31.71 -19.66
CA LEU A 707 -29.57 32.85 -19.60
C LEU A 707 -28.89 34.15 -20.05
N ARG A 708 -27.68 34.44 -19.56
CA ARG A 708 -26.96 35.66 -19.91
C ARG A 708 -26.55 35.69 -21.37
N MET A 709 -26.10 34.55 -21.92
CA MET A 709 -25.77 34.40 -23.35
C MET A 709 -27.03 34.56 -24.22
N THR A 710 -28.14 33.91 -23.84
CA THR A 710 -29.43 34.03 -24.54
C THR A 710 -29.96 35.46 -24.49
N HIS A 711 -29.85 36.15 -23.35
CA HIS A 711 -30.26 37.54 -23.20
C HIS A 711 -29.39 38.50 -24.03
N ALA A 712 -28.08 38.30 -24.05
CA ALA A 712 -27.17 39.08 -24.89
C ALA A 712 -27.43 38.86 -26.40
N SER A 713 -27.64 37.60 -26.82
CA SER A 713 -28.04 37.27 -28.20
C SER A 713 -29.38 37.88 -28.57
N SER A 714 -30.36 37.86 -27.65
CA SER A 714 -31.67 38.50 -27.83
C SER A 714 -31.53 40.02 -27.99
N GLN A 715 -30.76 40.69 -27.11
CA GLN A 715 -30.51 42.13 -27.22
C GLN A 715 -29.79 42.51 -28.52
N ALA A 716 -28.84 41.69 -28.99
CA ALA A 716 -28.17 41.90 -30.27
C ALA A 716 -29.11 41.73 -31.47
N LEU A 717 -30.06 40.79 -31.40
CA LEU A 717 -31.11 40.66 -32.40
C LEU A 717 -32.08 41.85 -32.38
N TYR A 718 -32.48 42.34 -31.19
CA TYR A 718 -33.32 43.53 -31.07
C TYR A 718 -32.62 44.78 -31.63
N SER A 719 -31.36 45.03 -31.29
CA SER A 719 -30.62 46.19 -31.79
C SER A 719 -30.38 46.13 -33.30
N HIS A 720 -30.09 44.94 -33.86
CA HIS A 720 -29.99 44.74 -35.30
C HIS A 720 -31.35 44.93 -36.00
N THR A 721 -32.45 44.44 -35.41
CA THR A 721 -33.80 44.63 -35.97
C THR A 721 -34.19 46.11 -35.96
N GLN A 722 -33.82 46.82 -34.90
CA GLN A 722 -34.08 48.25 -34.79
C GLN A 722 -33.21 49.09 -35.74
N SER A 723 -31.91 48.80 -35.89
CA SER A 723 -31.08 49.50 -36.87
C SER A 723 -31.50 49.22 -38.33
N VAL A 724 -32.08 48.06 -38.62
CA VAL A 724 -32.71 47.78 -39.93
C VAL A 724 -33.99 48.58 -40.12
N LEU A 725 -34.80 48.79 -39.07
CA LEU A 725 -35.99 49.65 -39.12
C LEU A 725 -35.62 51.13 -39.26
N ASP A 726 -34.61 51.60 -38.54
CA ASP A 726 -34.12 52.99 -38.59
C ASP A 726 -33.53 53.29 -39.98
N ASN A 727 -32.63 52.45 -40.52
CA ASN A 727 -32.14 52.57 -41.89
C ASN A 727 -33.27 52.51 -42.94
N ARG A 728 -34.33 51.74 -42.70
CA ARG A 728 -35.51 51.69 -43.58
C ARG A 728 -36.32 52.99 -43.51
N HIS A 729 -36.43 53.60 -42.33
CA HIS A 729 -37.03 54.92 -42.19
C HIS A 729 -36.19 56.01 -42.86
N ASP A 730 -34.88 56.03 -42.64
CA ASP A 730 -33.95 56.99 -43.25
C ASP A 730 -33.94 56.87 -44.78
N THR A 731 -33.96 55.66 -45.34
CA THR A 731 -34.07 55.47 -46.80
C THR A 731 -35.43 55.93 -47.35
N THR A 732 -36.54 55.71 -46.63
CA THR A 732 -37.84 56.30 -47.06
C THR A 732 -37.91 57.82 -46.90
N ALA A 733 -37.22 58.39 -45.90
CA ALA A 733 -37.13 59.83 -45.72
C ALA A 733 -36.24 60.48 -46.79
N ALA A 734 -35.13 59.82 -47.15
CA ALA A 734 -34.26 60.23 -48.25
C ALA A 734 -35.00 60.19 -49.60
N MET A 735 -35.77 59.14 -49.88
CA MET A 735 -36.61 59.08 -51.09
C MET A 735 -37.66 60.21 -51.14
N HIS A 736 -38.27 60.56 -50.00
CA HIS A 736 -39.18 61.72 -49.93
C HIS A 736 -38.47 63.08 -50.04
N HIS A 737 -37.18 63.18 -49.71
CA HIS A 737 -36.38 64.39 -49.94
C HIS A 737 -35.91 64.50 -51.40
N GLU A 738 -35.48 63.39 -52.00
CA GLU A 738 -35.03 63.34 -53.40
C GLU A 738 -36.19 63.64 -54.38
N GLU A 739 -37.42 63.23 -54.04
CA GLU A 739 -38.63 63.57 -54.80
C GLU A 739 -39.01 65.08 -54.70
N LEU A 740 -38.51 65.79 -53.68
CA LEU A 740 -38.69 67.25 -53.53
C LEU A 740 -37.56 68.05 -54.20
N ASP A 741 -36.30 67.61 -54.10
CA ASP A 741 -35.16 68.29 -54.73
C ASP A 741 -35.12 68.07 -56.26
N ALA A 742 -35.60 66.93 -56.77
CA ALA A 742 -35.71 66.68 -58.22
C ALA A 742 -36.69 67.62 -58.96
N ALA A 743 -37.53 68.37 -58.22
CA ALA A 743 -38.37 69.43 -58.78
C ALA A 743 -37.69 70.82 -58.81
N GLY A 744 -36.48 70.95 -58.24
CA GLY A 744 -35.84 72.24 -57.94
C GLY A 744 -34.86 72.78 -59.00
N GLU A 745 -34.00 71.94 -59.59
CA GLU A 745 -32.77 72.47 -60.22
C GLU A 745 -32.36 71.79 -61.55
N VAL A 746 -32.71 72.44 -62.68
CA VAL A 746 -32.17 72.14 -64.02
C VAL A 746 -31.74 73.42 -64.75
N VAL A 747 -30.57 73.97 -64.40
CA VAL A 747 -29.64 74.76 -65.27
C VAL A 747 -28.27 74.75 -64.60
N GLY A 748 -27.15 74.34 -65.25
CA GLY A 748 -25.86 74.51 -64.54
C GLY A 748 -24.49 74.02 -65.04
N VAL A 749 -24.34 73.36 -66.19
CA VAL A 749 -23.06 73.27 -66.97
C VAL A 749 -21.74 72.82 -66.26
N ASN A 750 -21.29 71.61 -66.64
CA ASN A 750 -19.94 70.97 -66.62
C ASN A 750 -18.73 71.89 -67.00
N PRO A 751 -17.41 71.54 -66.88
CA PRO A 751 -16.80 70.17 -66.83
C PRO A 751 -15.48 69.97 -66.01
N LEU A 752 -14.87 68.75 -66.14
CA LEU A 752 -13.47 68.34 -65.81
C LEU A 752 -13.17 68.13 -64.29
N THR A 753 -12.34 67.18 -63.81
CA THR A 753 -11.31 66.30 -64.43
C THR A 753 -11.06 65.02 -63.58
N GLN A 754 -10.59 63.92 -64.22
CA GLN A 754 -9.71 62.82 -63.72
C GLN A 754 -9.78 62.31 -62.25
N GLY A 755 -9.78 60.98 -62.03
CA GLY A 755 -9.25 60.47 -60.74
C GLY A 755 -9.51 59.06 -60.16
N LYS A 756 -9.49 57.97 -60.96
CA LYS A 756 -8.82 56.69 -60.62
C LYS A 756 -8.91 56.08 -59.17
N LEU A 757 -9.53 54.88 -59.08
CA LEU A 757 -9.35 53.79 -58.08
C LEU A 757 -9.90 54.02 -56.64
N PRO A 758 -10.15 52.96 -55.82
CA PRO A 758 -9.83 51.52 -55.98
C PRO A 758 -10.94 50.65 -56.59
#